data_AF-A0AA38W930-F1
#
_entry.id   AF-A0AA38W930-F1
#
_cell.length_a   1.000
_cell.length_b   1.000
_cell.length_c   1.000
_cell.angle_alpha   90.00
_cell.angle_beta   90.00
_cell.angle_gamma   90.00
#
_symmetry.space_group_name_H-M   'P 1'
#
loop_
_entity.id
_entity.type
_entity.pdbx_description
1 polymer ?
#
loop_
_entity_poly.entity_id
_entity_poly.type
_entity_poly.pdbx_seq_one_letter_code
_entity_poly.pdbx_strand_id
1 'polypeptide(L)'
;MGCSASALAVDMAGNLLKVHENSNAVILSTEILSNGWYAGKNRSMMVLNCVFRSGGAAILITNKKSARNISKYKLLYSLRTQGAFDDKGYNSAIREEDSEGITGVTLRKDVLHVAGELLRSSFRTMGSSILPLEEKIRYGLSVFTKRFLNQSSEIYVPNFGKAIQHYCLPASGKAVIMEIAKNLKLKDEEIEAPLMTLHRFGNQSSSSLWYELAYMEAKGRVKEGDRVLQLGMGSGPKCNSLIWECNRPIIDEAHKGPWADRLLNMIQVGITFIGGKAIHNGIGRGDRYRPVPPATPPRVPGVGKADVALRWQQVSDWDFSFCQRCFDALKHGGVLFLNAASLYLTWGILFKTIVTQLIYPLASIGLEWEHRHGPERIGGLRDSWRVASSSFLEHSKIIHSLDQQGVDFLSRVLESEGQSEQTSLPPSLHYIPPTSTHEEAINEARSVLFPVFEDLLSKTRLSTKDIDILIVNCSGFCPSPSLSSIVINKYSLRHDVKSFNISGMGCSASALAVHMAGNLLKVHENSNVVILSTEILSKDWYAGKDRLMMVLNCLFRSGGAALLITNKRSFKKTSKYRLLYALRAQGAFDDKGYSSVIREEDSEGFTGVTLRKDGRDAAHELFGSNFHILGSYILPLEEKVRYGFSVFTNKFLNQSSEIYVPNFSKTIRHYCLPISRKSIIMEIRKKLKLKDEKIEAALMTLHRFGSQSSSSLWYELAYMEAKERVKEGDRVLQLGMGTGPKCNSLVWECNRPIINEAHKGPWVDNVYRSFRIFLLVRSHVSHLNPPNSWRVPFSSFLEHSKIIRSHDQQTVDFLSKVLTTSGQSEQTYLPPSLHYIPPTSTHEEAVNEARLVLFPVFEDLLSKTRLSPRDIDIIIVNCIGFCPSPSLSSIVINNYSLRHDVKSFNISGMGCSASAIAVDMAQNLLKVHENSNVVILSTEILSKDWYAGKDRTMMILNCVFRSGSAAVLITNKRSAKRNSKYRLIYTLRTQGAFDDKAYNSAIREEDSEGFTGVTLRKDGRHEAEELLGSHFQIMGSSILPLQEKIRYGFSTFTKKFLNQSSEIYVPNFGKAIQHYCLPVSRKSIIMEIGKKLKLKEEEMEAALMTLHRFGSQSSSSLWYELAYMEAKGRVKEGDRVLQLGMGSGPKCSSLIWECNRPIINEAHKGPWADCIHSYPV
;
A
#
# COMPACT_ATOMS: atom_id res chain seq x y z
N MET A 1 11.45 18.73 5.53
CA MET A 1 12.85 18.24 5.60
C MET A 1 13.90 19.33 5.36
N GLY A 2 13.61 20.53 4.83
CA GLY A 2 14.52 21.68 4.94
C GLY A 2 15.89 21.51 4.23
N CYS A 3 16.88 22.32 4.64
CA CYS A 3 18.26 22.25 4.16
C CYS A 3 18.90 20.86 4.29
N SER A 4 18.46 20.05 5.27
CA SER A 4 18.98 18.67 5.43
C SER A 4 18.60 17.71 4.30
N ALA A 5 17.55 18.01 3.51
CA ALA A 5 17.00 17.08 2.53
C ALA A 5 17.98 16.77 1.37
N SER A 6 18.73 17.77 0.90
CA SER A 6 19.73 17.57 -0.16
C SER A 6 20.91 16.74 0.33
N ALA A 7 21.42 17.04 1.53
CA ALA A 7 22.48 16.27 2.14
C ALA A 7 22.06 14.80 2.41
N LEU A 8 20.78 14.58 2.75
CA LEU A 8 20.21 13.24 2.87
C LEU A 8 20.19 12.50 1.53
N ALA A 9 19.80 13.19 0.46
CA ALA A 9 19.76 12.62 -0.87
C ALA A 9 21.16 12.22 -1.36
N VAL A 10 22.20 13.00 -1.01
CA VAL A 10 23.60 12.65 -1.27
C VAL A 10 24.03 11.41 -0.50
N ASP A 11 23.72 11.32 0.80
CA ASP A 11 24.06 10.13 1.62
C ASP A 11 23.40 8.87 1.03
N MET A 12 22.11 8.96 0.67
CA MET A 12 21.39 7.88 0.02
C MET A 12 22.01 7.52 -1.33
N ALA A 13 22.31 8.50 -2.19
CA ALA A 13 22.97 8.28 -3.47
C ALA A 13 24.36 7.65 -3.32
N GLY A 14 25.14 8.10 -2.33
CA GLY A 14 26.45 7.54 -2.01
C GLY A 14 26.36 6.08 -1.60
N ASN A 15 25.38 5.72 -0.78
CA ASN A 15 25.15 4.32 -0.37
C ASN A 15 24.64 3.45 -1.54
N LEU A 16 23.78 3.98 -2.40
CA LEU A 16 23.37 3.29 -3.63
C LEU A 16 24.54 3.06 -4.58
N LEU A 17 25.42 4.05 -4.75
CA LEU A 17 26.62 3.95 -5.60
C LEU A 17 27.71 3.04 -5.00
N LYS A 18 27.68 2.70 -3.70
CA LYS A 18 28.52 1.64 -3.14
C LYS A 18 28.05 0.24 -3.54
N VAL A 19 26.75 0.07 -3.77
CA VAL A 19 26.14 -1.22 -4.14
C VAL A 19 26.13 -1.42 -5.66
N HIS A 20 25.90 -0.36 -6.43
CA HIS A 20 25.76 -0.41 -7.88
C HIS A 20 27.01 0.12 -8.59
N GLU A 21 27.86 -0.77 -9.09
CA GLU A 21 29.07 -0.40 -9.82
C GLU A 21 28.78 0.37 -11.13
N ASN A 22 29.70 1.27 -11.52
CA ASN A 22 29.71 2.00 -12.80
C ASN A 22 28.37 2.70 -13.13
N SER A 23 27.79 3.36 -12.15
CA SER A 23 26.46 3.99 -12.16
C SER A 23 26.54 5.50 -11.91
N ASN A 24 25.49 6.20 -12.36
CA ASN A 24 25.29 7.63 -12.16
C ASN A 24 24.05 7.82 -11.29
N ALA A 25 24.09 8.77 -10.36
CA ALA A 25 22.96 9.20 -9.55
C ALA A 25 22.77 10.70 -9.73
N VAL A 26 21.59 11.13 -10.19
CA VAL A 26 21.22 12.54 -10.28
C VAL A 26 20.35 12.89 -9.09
N ILE A 27 20.73 13.94 -8.37
CA ILE A 27 20.00 14.48 -7.24
C ILE A 27 19.43 15.81 -7.68
N LEU A 28 18.10 15.93 -7.63
CA LEU A 28 17.38 17.18 -7.85
C LEU A 28 16.88 17.68 -6.48
N SER A 29 17.47 18.77 -6.00
CA SER A 29 17.05 19.44 -4.78
C SER A 29 16.23 20.66 -5.17
N THR A 30 14.99 20.78 -4.69
CA THR A 30 14.15 21.96 -4.96
C THR A 30 13.33 22.33 -3.74
N GLU A 31 12.90 23.60 -3.69
CA GLU A 31 11.91 24.10 -2.75
C GLU A 31 10.78 24.80 -3.51
N ILE A 32 9.55 24.32 -3.32
CA ILE A 32 8.34 24.78 -4.01
C ILE A 32 7.43 25.43 -2.98
N LEU A 33 7.27 26.75 -3.07
CA LEU A 33 6.57 27.55 -2.04
C LEU A 33 5.06 27.64 -2.25
N SER A 34 4.53 27.16 -3.37
CA SER A 34 3.10 27.30 -3.73
C SER A 34 2.16 26.73 -2.66
N ASN A 35 2.59 25.66 -1.96
CA ASN A 35 1.81 25.03 -0.88
C ASN A 35 2.30 25.40 0.53
N GLY A 36 3.28 26.29 0.64
CA GLY A 36 3.93 26.67 1.90
C GLY A 36 3.54 28.06 2.42
N TRP A 37 2.74 28.81 1.66
CA TRP A 37 2.27 30.14 2.06
C TRP A 37 1.18 30.03 3.13
N TYR A 38 1.43 30.64 4.29
CA TYR A 38 0.47 30.71 5.38
C TYR A 38 -0.34 32.01 5.31
N ALA A 39 -1.66 31.91 5.13
CA ALA A 39 -2.54 33.07 4.96
C ALA A 39 -3.13 33.62 6.26
N GLY A 40 -2.93 32.93 7.39
CA GLY A 40 -3.47 33.32 8.69
C GLY A 40 -2.64 34.39 9.42
N LYS A 41 -3.06 34.70 10.65
CA LYS A 41 -2.49 35.80 11.47
C LYS A 41 -1.50 35.33 12.54
N ASN A 42 -1.28 34.03 12.69
CA ASN A 42 -0.35 33.51 13.69
C ASN A 42 1.09 33.89 13.36
N ARG A 43 1.67 34.79 14.15
CA ARG A 43 3.02 35.33 13.95
C ARG A 43 4.09 34.24 13.82
N SER A 44 3.97 33.14 14.56
CA SER A 44 4.96 32.06 14.54
C SER A 44 4.95 31.25 13.23
N MET A 45 3.81 31.23 12.53
CA MET A 45 3.63 30.58 11.23
C MET A 45 3.95 31.52 10.07
N MET A 46 3.70 32.83 10.24
CA MET A 46 4.03 33.86 9.23
C MET A 46 5.53 33.98 8.95
N VAL A 47 6.41 33.57 9.88
CA VAL A 47 7.87 33.61 9.70
C VAL A 47 8.30 32.88 8.43
N LEU A 48 7.65 31.77 8.08
CA LEU A 48 8.02 31.00 6.88
C LEU A 48 7.78 31.75 5.58
N ASN A 49 6.71 32.55 5.50
CA ASN A 49 6.42 33.38 4.33
C ASN A 49 7.57 34.35 4.04
N CYS A 50 8.26 34.79 5.08
CA CYS A 50 9.35 35.77 4.97
C CYS A 50 10.71 35.10 4.72
N VAL A 51 10.95 33.90 5.27
CA VAL A 51 12.27 33.26 5.29
C VAL A 51 12.58 32.46 4.02
N PHE A 52 11.66 31.63 3.54
CA PHE A 52 11.96 30.71 2.44
C PHE A 52 11.78 31.34 1.05
N ARG A 53 12.60 30.93 0.09
CA ARG A 53 12.56 31.32 -1.34
C ARG A 53 12.61 30.06 -2.21
N SER A 54 12.00 30.14 -3.39
CA SER A 54 12.11 29.05 -4.35
C SER A 54 13.54 28.93 -4.87
N GLY A 55 14.00 27.69 -5.01
CA GLY A 55 15.33 27.38 -5.52
C GLY A 55 15.42 25.94 -6.00
N GLY A 56 16.42 25.67 -6.83
CA GLY A 56 16.62 24.37 -7.46
C GLY A 56 18.10 24.13 -7.73
N ALA A 57 18.57 22.92 -7.45
CA ALA A 57 19.92 22.48 -7.75
C ALA A 57 19.90 21.03 -8.27
N ALA A 58 20.69 20.77 -9.29
CA ALA A 58 20.88 19.43 -9.86
C ALA A 58 22.34 19.00 -9.66
N ILE A 59 22.56 17.81 -9.11
CA ILE A 59 23.88 17.27 -8.77
C ILE A 59 24.01 15.87 -9.36
N LEU A 60 25.07 15.63 -10.11
CA LEU A 60 25.41 14.30 -10.62
C LEU A 60 26.54 13.71 -9.76
N ILE A 61 26.26 12.57 -9.13
CA ILE A 61 27.24 11.75 -8.41
C ILE A 61 27.46 10.47 -9.20
N THR A 62 28.69 9.97 -9.23
CA THR A 62 29.03 8.78 -10.03
C THR A 62 30.16 7.99 -9.37
N ASN A 63 30.14 6.67 -9.52
CA ASN A 63 31.26 5.80 -9.18
C ASN A 63 31.96 5.24 -10.45
N LYS A 64 31.67 5.81 -11.63
CA LYS A 64 32.32 5.41 -12.89
C LYS A 64 33.78 5.83 -12.87
N LYS A 65 34.70 4.87 -13.07
CA LYS A 65 36.15 5.14 -13.14
C LYS A 65 36.49 6.16 -14.25
N SER A 66 35.77 6.12 -15.36
CA SER A 66 35.95 7.06 -16.48
C SER A 66 35.61 8.52 -16.12
N ALA A 67 34.78 8.73 -15.10
CA ALA A 67 34.41 10.07 -14.64
C ALA A 67 35.40 10.67 -13.63
N ARG A 68 36.43 9.91 -13.20
CA ARG A 68 37.39 10.33 -12.18
C ARG A 68 38.07 11.66 -12.54
N ASN A 69 38.49 11.81 -13.79
CA ASN A 69 39.24 12.99 -14.27
C ASN A 69 38.35 14.23 -14.50
N ILE A 70 37.03 14.06 -14.57
CA ILE A 70 36.07 15.18 -14.75
C ILE A 70 35.34 15.54 -13.45
N SER A 71 35.33 14.64 -12.46
CA SER A 71 34.68 14.85 -11.17
C SER A 71 35.29 16.04 -10.43
N LYS A 72 34.45 16.98 -9.99
CA LYS A 72 34.89 18.15 -9.21
C LYS A 72 35.23 17.77 -7.77
N TYR A 73 34.38 16.94 -7.17
CA TYR A 73 34.46 16.57 -5.77
C TYR A 73 34.35 15.06 -5.59
N LYS A 74 34.99 14.56 -4.53
CA LYS A 74 34.85 13.20 -4.01
C LYS A 74 34.19 13.26 -2.65
N LEU A 75 33.10 12.51 -2.47
CA LEU A 75 32.47 12.35 -1.16
C LEU A 75 33.36 11.47 -0.27
N LEU A 76 33.87 12.01 0.82
CA LEU A 76 34.70 11.28 1.79
C LEU A 76 33.87 10.68 2.92
N TYR A 77 32.91 11.43 3.43
CA TYR A 77 32.18 11.07 4.64
C TYR A 77 30.77 11.67 4.62
N SER A 78 29.80 10.91 5.14
CA SER A 78 28.42 11.35 5.36
C SER A 78 27.97 10.90 6.75
N LEU A 79 27.33 11.80 7.48
CA LEU A 79 26.80 11.53 8.82
C LEU A 79 25.42 12.17 8.97
N ARG A 80 24.52 11.42 9.58
CA ARG A 80 23.21 11.90 9.99
C ARG A 80 23.06 11.81 11.50
N THR A 81 22.64 12.91 12.10
CA THR A 81 22.33 13.00 13.52
C THR A 81 20.86 13.40 13.69
N GLN A 82 20.12 12.63 14.48
CA GLN A 82 18.71 12.89 14.81
C GLN A 82 18.62 13.51 16.20
N GLY A 83 17.76 14.51 16.38
CA GLY A 83 17.57 15.19 17.67
C GLY A 83 16.13 15.13 18.20
N ALA A 84 15.19 14.53 17.47
CA ALA A 84 13.79 14.40 17.91
C ALA A 84 13.60 13.24 18.91
N PHE A 85 14.43 13.18 19.95
CA PHE A 85 14.31 12.18 21.02
C PHE A 85 13.48 12.69 22.21
N ASP A 86 13.28 14.00 22.30
CA ASP A 86 12.48 14.66 23.32
C ASP A 86 11.41 15.59 22.69
N ASP A 87 10.44 15.99 23.50
CA ASP A 87 9.31 16.82 23.06
C ASP A 87 9.76 18.21 22.60
N LYS A 88 10.84 18.75 23.17
CA LYS A 88 11.43 20.03 22.75
C LYS A 88 11.95 19.93 21.32
N GLY A 89 12.67 18.85 21.02
CA GLY A 89 13.14 18.54 19.69
C GLY A 89 11.97 18.30 18.75
N TYR A 90 11.07 17.39 19.07
CA TYR A 90 9.93 17.04 18.21
C TYR A 90 9.05 18.26 17.87
N ASN A 91 8.71 19.09 18.86
CA ASN A 91 7.81 20.23 18.69
C ASN A 91 8.50 21.50 18.15
N SER A 92 9.82 21.49 17.97
CA SER A 92 10.59 22.67 17.55
C SER A 92 10.08 23.29 16.24
N ALA A 93 9.75 22.47 15.24
CA ALA A 93 9.17 22.91 13.97
C ALA A 93 8.10 21.93 13.51
N ILE A 94 6.83 22.30 13.69
CA ILE A 94 5.66 21.45 13.42
C ILE A 94 4.70 22.12 12.45
N ARG A 95 4.09 21.33 11.56
CA ARG A 95 2.99 21.78 10.71
C ARG A 95 1.69 21.53 11.47
N GLU A 96 0.95 22.58 11.76
CA GLU A 96 -0.28 22.54 12.55
C GLU A 96 -1.28 23.59 12.01
N GLU A 97 -2.55 23.44 12.36
CA GLU A 97 -3.58 24.43 12.04
C GLU A 97 -3.60 25.51 13.13
N ASP A 98 -3.80 26.76 12.73
CA ASP A 98 -4.10 27.82 13.69
C ASP A 98 -5.55 27.72 14.21
N SER A 99 -5.93 28.64 15.10
CA SER A 99 -7.28 28.72 15.64
C SER A 99 -8.37 29.00 14.59
N GLU A 100 -8.00 29.43 13.39
CA GLU A 100 -8.92 29.71 12.27
C GLU A 100 -8.93 28.53 11.25
N GLY A 101 -8.27 27.40 11.56
CA GLY A 101 -8.20 26.22 10.70
C GLY A 101 -7.24 26.35 9.52
N ILE A 102 -6.40 27.40 9.49
CA ILE A 102 -5.45 27.63 8.42
C ILE A 102 -4.16 26.89 8.75
N THR A 103 -3.79 25.93 7.90
CA THR A 103 -2.57 25.14 8.10
C THR A 103 -1.31 26.00 7.89
N GLY A 104 -0.46 26.09 8.90
CA GLY A 104 0.85 26.73 8.84
C GLY A 104 1.96 25.85 9.42
N VAL A 105 3.20 26.35 9.42
CA VAL A 105 4.31 25.68 10.11
C VAL A 105 4.78 26.58 11.24
N THR A 106 4.57 26.13 12.47
CA THR A 106 4.98 26.84 13.68
C THR A 106 6.45 26.55 13.97
N LEU A 107 7.25 27.62 14.07
CA LEU A 107 8.61 27.57 14.62
C LEU A 107 8.56 28.00 16.10
N ARG A 108 8.87 27.08 17.02
CA ARG A 108 8.89 27.35 18.46
C ARG A 108 10.23 27.95 18.89
N LYS A 109 10.26 28.64 20.03
CA LYS A 109 11.46 29.35 20.52
C LYS A 109 12.67 28.43 20.78
N ASP A 110 12.42 27.16 21.11
CA ASP A 110 13.46 26.19 21.44
C ASP A 110 14.24 25.65 20.23
N VAL A 111 13.85 26.00 18.99
CA VAL A 111 14.51 25.54 17.75
C VAL A 111 16.01 25.79 17.76
N LEU A 112 16.45 26.96 18.23
CA LEU A 112 17.87 27.32 18.26
C LEU A 112 18.66 26.48 19.27
N HIS A 113 18.06 26.19 20.42
CA HIS A 113 18.70 25.38 21.46
C HIS A 113 18.87 23.93 20.99
N VAL A 114 17.79 23.34 20.47
CA VAL A 114 17.79 21.97 19.92
C VAL A 114 18.78 21.85 18.75
N ALA A 115 18.82 22.86 17.87
CA ALA A 115 19.78 22.93 16.78
C ALA A 115 21.23 22.91 17.29
N GLY A 116 21.55 23.70 18.32
CA GLY A 116 22.88 23.77 18.92
C GLY A 116 23.33 22.45 19.57
N GLU A 117 22.43 21.73 20.25
CA GLU A 117 22.73 20.40 20.81
C GLU A 117 22.98 19.36 19.73
N LEU A 118 22.17 19.38 18.67
CA LEU A 118 22.29 18.45 17.56
C LEU A 118 23.59 18.63 16.78
N LEU A 119 24.03 19.87 16.61
CA LEU A 119 25.34 20.19 16.04
C LEU A 119 26.47 19.66 16.91
N ARG A 120 26.44 19.89 18.23
CA ARG A 120 27.45 19.36 19.15
C ARG A 120 27.56 17.84 19.05
N SER A 121 26.44 17.13 18.99
CA SER A 121 26.39 15.68 18.81
C SER A 121 26.98 15.22 17.47
N SER A 122 26.62 15.90 16.37
CA SER A 122 27.14 15.60 15.03
C SER A 122 28.65 15.77 14.95
N PHE A 123 29.18 16.89 15.43
CA PHE A 123 30.61 17.18 15.43
C PHE A 123 31.40 16.25 16.36
N ARG A 124 30.84 15.86 17.51
CA ARG A 124 31.48 14.87 18.39
C ARG A 124 31.66 13.53 17.69
N THR A 125 30.63 13.07 16.98
CA THR A 125 30.65 11.81 16.24
C THR A 125 31.64 11.89 15.08
N MET A 126 31.57 12.97 14.30
CA MET A 126 32.43 13.21 13.14
C MET A 126 33.91 13.38 13.51
N GLY A 127 34.21 14.08 14.61
CA GLY A 127 35.58 14.37 15.04
C GLY A 127 36.44 13.12 15.25
N SER A 128 35.84 12.00 15.67
CA SER A 128 36.54 10.72 15.79
C SER A 128 37.08 10.18 14.46
N SER A 129 36.45 10.52 13.34
CA SER A 129 36.78 9.98 12.02
C SER A 129 37.66 10.92 11.20
N ILE A 130 37.58 12.24 11.42
CA ILE A 130 38.18 13.23 10.49
C ILE A 130 39.35 14.03 11.08
N LEU A 131 39.44 14.15 12.41
CA LEU A 131 40.46 15.00 13.03
C LEU A 131 41.85 14.32 13.01
N PRO A 132 42.94 15.10 12.91
CA PRO A 132 44.30 14.61 13.11
C PRO A 132 44.47 13.97 14.49
N LEU A 133 45.41 13.03 14.59
CA LEU A 133 45.67 12.30 15.84
C LEU A 133 46.01 13.24 17.02
N GLU A 134 46.73 14.32 16.73
CA GLU A 134 47.07 15.37 17.72
C GLU A 134 45.83 15.99 18.38
N GLU A 135 44.81 16.36 17.58
CA GLU A 135 43.56 16.96 18.08
C GLU A 135 42.72 15.95 18.87
N LYS A 136 42.73 14.67 18.44
CA LYS A 136 42.06 13.57 19.15
C LYS A 136 42.67 13.34 20.54
N ILE A 137 44.00 13.39 20.65
CA ILE A 137 44.71 13.24 21.92
C ILE A 137 44.41 14.43 22.85
N ARG A 138 44.49 15.68 22.35
CA ARG A 138 44.15 16.88 23.15
C ARG A 138 42.71 16.85 23.66
N TYR A 139 41.77 16.44 22.82
CA TYR A 139 40.38 16.26 23.21
C TYR A 139 40.23 15.17 24.28
N GLY A 140 40.83 13.99 24.06
CA GLY A 140 40.81 12.87 24.99
C GLY A 140 41.40 13.24 26.36
N LEU A 141 42.52 13.96 26.39
CA LEU A 141 43.14 14.49 27.60
C LEU A 141 42.23 15.49 28.30
N SER A 142 41.58 16.41 27.59
CA SER A 142 40.64 17.37 28.22
C SER A 142 39.43 16.68 28.86
N VAL A 143 38.90 15.63 28.24
CA VAL A 143 37.79 14.83 28.78
C VAL A 143 38.26 14.01 29.97
N PHE A 144 39.47 13.46 29.93
CA PHE A 144 40.09 12.75 31.05
C PHE A 144 40.33 13.68 32.24
N THR A 145 40.91 14.87 32.00
CA THR A 145 41.16 15.88 33.03
C THR A 145 39.86 16.36 33.66
N LYS A 146 38.81 16.64 32.88
CA LYS A 146 37.51 17.02 33.43
C LYS A 146 36.87 15.89 34.25
N ARG A 147 37.02 14.64 33.81
CA ARG A 147 36.35 13.49 34.45
C ARG A 147 37.07 13.00 35.70
N PHE A 148 38.40 13.11 35.76
CA PHE A 148 39.21 12.48 36.81
C PHE A 148 40.14 13.42 37.59
N LEU A 149 40.49 14.60 37.07
CA LEU A 149 41.47 15.50 37.71
C LEU A 149 40.86 16.81 38.21
N ASN A 150 39.96 17.45 37.45
CA ASN A 150 39.33 18.71 37.83
C ASN A 150 37.96 18.92 37.14
N GLN A 151 36.87 18.69 37.88
CA GLN A 151 35.50 18.71 37.34
C GLN A 151 35.03 20.08 36.83
N SER A 152 35.66 21.17 37.26
CA SER A 152 35.35 22.53 36.82
C SER A 152 36.04 22.93 35.50
N SER A 153 36.94 22.11 34.97
CA SER A 153 37.64 22.41 33.71
C SER A 153 36.72 22.32 32.49
N GLU A 154 36.84 23.27 31.55
CA GLU A 154 36.10 23.25 30.28
C GLU A 154 36.63 22.16 29.34
N ILE A 155 35.74 21.51 28.59
CA ILE A 155 36.13 20.50 27.60
C ILE A 155 36.75 21.23 26.41
N TYR A 156 37.96 20.82 26.02
CA TYR A 156 38.60 21.35 24.82
C TYR A 156 37.72 21.09 23.59
N VAL A 157 37.43 22.11 22.79
CA VAL A 157 36.75 21.94 21.50
C VAL A 157 37.82 21.75 20.42
N PRO A 158 37.85 20.59 19.73
CA PRO A 158 38.87 20.33 18.71
C PRO A 158 38.86 21.35 17.58
N ASN A 159 40.03 21.68 17.04
CA ASN A 159 40.12 22.59 15.91
C ASN A 159 39.81 21.86 14.58
N PHE A 160 38.56 21.96 14.14
CA PHE A 160 38.10 21.38 12.87
C PHE A 160 38.72 22.04 11.63
N GLY A 161 39.27 23.26 11.75
CA GLY A 161 40.00 23.95 10.68
C GLY A 161 41.29 23.24 10.25
N LYS A 162 41.83 22.33 11.07
CA LYS A 162 42.94 21.44 10.65
C LYS A 162 42.48 20.32 9.69
N ALA A 163 41.19 20.04 9.60
CA ALA A 163 40.62 18.94 8.81
C ALA A 163 39.68 19.41 7.69
N ILE A 164 39.12 20.62 7.80
CA ILE A 164 38.15 21.21 6.86
C ILE A 164 38.62 22.62 6.53
N GLN A 165 38.74 22.94 5.23
CA GLN A 165 39.18 24.24 4.74
C GLN A 165 38.01 25.17 4.41
N HIS A 166 36.83 24.62 4.05
CA HIS A 166 35.67 25.40 3.62
C HIS A 166 34.36 24.90 4.25
N TYR A 167 33.43 25.81 4.54
CA TYR A 167 32.18 25.51 5.23
C TYR A 167 30.96 26.00 4.45
N CYS A 168 30.03 25.09 4.13
CA CYS A 168 28.65 25.45 3.76
C CYS A 168 27.74 25.22 4.98
N LEU A 169 27.09 26.28 5.44
CA LEU A 169 26.27 26.30 6.65
C LEU A 169 24.81 26.60 6.29
N PRO A 170 23.82 26.12 7.05
CA PRO A 170 22.42 26.37 6.72
C PRO A 170 22.12 27.87 6.58
N ALA A 171 21.70 28.30 5.38
CA ALA A 171 21.21 29.64 5.09
C ALA A 171 19.83 29.92 5.73
N SER A 172 19.62 29.51 6.98
CA SER A 172 18.33 29.60 7.70
C SER A 172 18.03 30.98 8.29
N GLY A 173 19.01 31.87 8.27
CA GLY A 173 18.92 33.25 8.79
C GLY A 173 20.26 33.72 9.36
N LYS A 174 20.52 35.03 9.35
CA LYS A 174 21.80 35.62 9.81
C LYS A 174 22.13 35.21 11.25
N ALA A 175 21.14 35.22 12.15
CA ALA A 175 21.32 34.83 13.54
C ALA A 175 21.76 33.36 13.69
N VAL A 176 21.19 32.45 12.89
CA VAL A 176 21.55 31.03 12.90
C VAL A 176 22.97 30.83 12.38
N ILE A 177 23.34 31.48 11.28
CA ILE A 177 24.70 31.40 10.72
C ILE A 177 25.73 31.90 11.73
N MET A 178 25.48 33.06 12.35
CA MET A 178 26.38 33.65 13.35
C MET A 178 26.51 32.79 14.61
N GLU A 179 25.43 32.18 15.08
CA GLU A 179 25.46 31.28 16.24
C GLU A 179 26.26 30.00 15.94
N ILE A 180 26.12 29.42 14.75
CA ILE A 180 26.92 28.27 14.31
C ILE A 180 28.40 28.68 14.19
N ALA A 181 28.68 29.83 13.59
CA ALA A 181 30.03 30.37 13.44
C ALA A 181 30.73 30.55 14.77
N LYS A 182 30.03 31.15 15.75
CA LYS A 182 30.53 31.35 17.11
C LYS A 182 30.83 30.02 17.80
N ASN A 183 29.94 29.05 17.70
CA ASN A 183 30.12 27.73 18.32
C ASN A 183 31.28 26.94 17.70
N LEU A 184 31.55 27.14 16.40
CA LEU A 184 32.64 26.50 15.68
C LEU A 184 33.93 27.33 15.64
N LYS A 185 33.92 28.56 16.19
CA LYS A 185 35.02 29.53 16.14
C LYS A 185 35.49 29.83 14.71
N LEU A 186 34.55 29.94 13.78
CA LEU A 186 34.84 30.27 12.38
C LEU A 186 35.18 31.75 12.21
N LYS A 187 36.05 32.05 11.24
CA LYS A 187 36.39 33.41 10.81
C LYS A 187 35.28 33.98 9.92
N ASP A 188 35.21 35.32 9.83
CA ASP A 188 34.23 36.01 8.98
C ASP A 188 34.31 35.59 7.50
N GLU A 189 35.51 35.30 7.01
CA GLU A 189 35.77 34.79 5.66
C GLU A 189 35.14 33.43 5.38
N GLU A 190 35.03 32.57 6.41
CA GLU A 190 34.51 31.19 6.31
C GLU A 190 32.98 31.15 6.31
N ILE A 191 32.32 32.23 6.75
CA ILE A 191 30.85 32.36 6.75
C ILE A 191 30.31 33.26 5.64
N GLU A 192 31.19 33.77 4.78
CA GLU A 192 30.80 34.64 3.68
C GLU A 192 29.86 33.93 2.70
N ALA A 193 30.16 32.69 2.30
CA ALA A 193 29.34 31.94 1.35
C ALA A 193 27.87 31.75 1.80
N PRO A 194 27.57 31.30 3.03
CA PRO A 194 26.19 31.22 3.52
C PRO A 194 25.53 32.61 3.68
N LEU A 195 26.27 33.65 4.09
CA LEU A 195 25.72 35.00 4.20
C LEU A 195 25.36 35.59 2.83
N MET A 196 26.21 35.41 1.82
CA MET A 196 25.97 35.90 0.47
C MET A 196 24.83 35.14 -0.20
N THR A 197 24.76 33.82 -0.01
CA THR A 197 23.65 33.00 -0.50
C THR A 197 22.33 33.45 0.12
N LEU A 198 22.29 33.65 1.45
CA LEU A 198 21.13 34.19 2.15
C LEU A 198 20.76 35.59 1.67
N HIS A 199 21.74 36.47 1.46
CA HIS A 199 21.53 37.85 1.00
C HIS A 199 20.92 37.88 -0.42
N ARG A 200 21.46 37.10 -1.35
CA ARG A 200 21.08 37.15 -2.77
C ARG A 200 19.84 36.32 -3.09
N PHE A 201 19.79 35.09 -2.58
CA PHE A 201 18.76 34.11 -2.97
C PHE A 201 17.77 33.80 -1.84
N GLY A 202 18.03 34.27 -0.62
CA GLY A 202 17.26 33.89 0.56
C GLY A 202 17.51 32.44 0.97
N ASN A 203 16.70 31.95 1.91
CA ASN A 203 16.74 30.54 2.31
C ASN A 203 16.01 29.69 1.26
N GLN A 204 16.75 29.01 0.39
CA GLN A 204 16.19 28.08 -0.61
C GLN A 204 16.11 26.64 -0.09
N SER A 205 16.08 26.48 1.24
CA SER A 205 15.88 25.22 1.94
C SER A 205 16.90 24.18 1.47
N SER A 206 16.45 23.04 0.94
CA SER A 206 17.29 21.93 0.48
C SER A 206 18.37 22.36 -0.52
N SER A 207 18.12 23.37 -1.35
CA SER A 207 19.07 23.76 -2.39
C SER A 207 20.17 24.73 -1.92
N SER A 208 20.03 25.39 -0.78
CA SER A 208 20.95 26.46 -0.33
C SER A 208 22.42 26.05 -0.26
N LEU A 209 22.72 24.84 0.24
CA LEU A 209 24.10 24.36 0.38
C LEU A 209 24.85 24.26 -0.97
N TRP A 210 24.12 24.11 -2.08
CA TRP A 210 24.70 24.07 -3.42
C TRP A 210 24.97 25.45 -3.98
N TYR A 211 24.15 26.44 -3.63
CA TYR A 211 24.40 27.84 -3.98
C TYR A 211 25.62 28.39 -3.22
N GLU A 212 25.83 27.94 -1.99
CA GLU A 212 27.02 28.25 -1.20
C GLU A 212 28.28 27.63 -1.79
N LEU A 213 28.23 26.36 -2.18
CA LEU A 213 29.33 25.68 -2.87
C LEU A 213 29.66 26.39 -4.19
N ALA A 214 28.64 26.73 -4.99
CA ALA A 214 28.80 27.46 -6.23
C ALA A 214 29.39 28.87 -6.02
N TYR A 215 29.10 29.54 -4.90
CA TYR A 215 29.72 30.83 -4.56
C TYR A 215 31.23 30.68 -4.35
N MET A 216 31.64 29.65 -3.59
CA MET A 216 33.05 29.39 -3.31
C MET A 216 33.82 28.95 -4.55
N GLU A 217 33.20 28.13 -5.41
CA GLU A 217 33.72 27.79 -6.74
C GLU A 217 33.93 29.07 -7.57
N ALA A 218 32.93 29.94 -7.64
CA ALA A 218 32.97 31.12 -8.49
C ALA A 218 33.93 32.22 -7.97
N LYS A 219 34.26 32.22 -6.68
CA LYS A 219 35.34 33.05 -6.09
C LYS A 219 36.74 32.42 -6.26
N GLY A 220 36.85 31.21 -6.80
CA GLY A 220 38.12 30.49 -6.94
C GLY A 220 38.78 30.14 -5.60
N ARG A 221 38.00 30.02 -4.51
CA ARG A 221 38.53 29.78 -3.16
C ARG A 221 38.90 28.32 -2.90
N VAL A 222 38.20 27.40 -3.56
CA VAL A 222 38.40 25.95 -3.36
C VAL A 222 39.52 25.46 -4.28
N LYS A 223 40.60 24.95 -3.69
CA LYS A 223 41.75 24.39 -4.39
C LYS A 223 41.67 22.86 -4.42
N GLU A 224 42.40 22.24 -5.34
CA GLU A 224 42.56 20.78 -5.34
C GLU A 224 43.14 20.28 -4.00
N GLY A 225 42.54 19.23 -3.45
CA GLY A 225 42.86 18.68 -2.13
C GLY A 225 42.10 19.32 -0.97
N ASP A 226 41.47 20.49 -1.16
CA ASP A 226 40.70 21.13 -0.10
C ASP A 226 39.46 20.32 0.29
N ARG A 227 39.14 20.32 1.58
CA ARG A 227 37.94 19.66 2.11
C ARG A 227 36.84 20.66 2.43
N VAL A 228 35.64 20.38 1.96
CA VAL A 228 34.43 21.19 2.16
C VAL A 228 33.45 20.44 3.05
N LEU A 229 33.03 21.05 4.16
CA LEU A 229 31.95 20.55 5.00
C LEU A 229 30.62 21.19 4.58
N GLN A 230 29.66 20.37 4.14
CA GLN A 230 28.28 20.80 3.95
C GLN A 230 27.40 20.35 5.12
N LEU A 231 26.73 21.30 5.75
CA LEU A 231 25.93 21.09 6.94
C LEU A 231 24.47 21.49 6.69
N GLY A 232 23.57 20.51 6.63
CA GLY A 232 22.14 20.73 6.41
C GLY A 232 21.32 20.48 7.67
N MET A 233 20.50 21.47 8.07
CA MET A 233 19.54 21.33 9.17
C MET A 233 18.10 21.25 8.66
N GLY A 234 17.26 20.45 9.31
CA GLY A 234 15.89 20.21 8.90
C GLY A 234 14.90 20.01 10.05
N SER A 235 13.61 20.13 9.71
CA SER A 235 12.48 19.91 10.62
C SER A 235 12.42 18.49 11.20
N GLY A 236 11.82 18.31 12.38
CA GLY A 236 11.76 17.03 13.09
C GLY A 236 13.17 16.53 13.45
N PRO A 237 13.86 17.24 14.37
CA PRO A 237 15.21 17.77 14.19
C PRO A 237 16.26 16.82 13.64
N LYS A 238 16.93 17.31 12.60
CA LYS A 238 17.89 16.57 11.79
C LYS A 238 19.08 17.44 11.45
N CYS A 239 20.27 16.87 11.56
CA CYS A 239 21.53 17.45 11.11
C CYS A 239 22.22 16.43 10.21
N ASN A 240 22.43 16.81 8.95
CA ASN A 240 23.16 16.00 7.99
C ASN A 240 24.46 16.72 7.64
N SER A 241 25.56 15.99 7.71
CA SER A 241 26.90 16.51 7.46
C SER A 241 27.56 15.70 6.34
N LEU A 242 28.07 16.37 5.32
CA LEU A 242 28.81 15.78 4.22
C LEU A 242 30.19 16.41 4.13
N ILE A 243 31.20 15.59 3.86
CA ILE A 243 32.56 16.05 3.62
C ILE A 243 32.96 15.68 2.21
N TRP A 244 33.34 16.70 1.46
CA TRP A 244 33.82 16.60 0.09
C TRP A 244 35.30 16.93 0.04
N GLU A 245 36.05 16.26 -0.83
CA GLU A 245 37.42 16.62 -1.21
C GLU A 245 37.41 17.11 -2.65
N CYS A 246 38.03 18.25 -2.92
CA CYS A 246 38.13 18.81 -4.26
C CYS A 246 39.18 18.03 -5.07
N ASN A 247 38.76 17.38 -6.16
CA ASN A 247 39.64 16.51 -6.96
C ASN A 247 40.43 17.27 -8.02
N ARG A 248 40.06 18.52 -8.34
CA ARG A 248 40.71 19.34 -9.37
C ARG A 248 40.47 20.84 -9.13
N PRO A 249 41.27 21.74 -9.74
CA PRO A 249 41.00 23.17 -9.72
C PRO A 249 39.71 23.50 -10.49
N ILE A 250 38.93 24.46 -9.97
CA ILE A 250 37.65 24.90 -10.55
C ILE A 250 37.77 26.37 -10.95
N ILE A 251 38.62 26.66 -11.94
CA ILE A 251 38.98 28.04 -12.32
C ILE A 251 38.11 28.54 -13.51
N ASP A 252 37.77 27.67 -14.46
CA ASP A 252 37.11 28.06 -15.73
C ASP A 252 35.57 27.92 -15.76
N GLU A 253 34.95 27.49 -14.66
CA GLU A 253 33.50 27.23 -14.60
C GLU A 253 32.69 28.28 -13.82
N ALA A 254 33.36 29.31 -13.28
CA ALA A 254 32.75 30.38 -12.49
C ALA A 254 31.61 31.13 -13.22
N HIS A 255 31.67 31.20 -14.56
CA HIS A 255 30.69 31.87 -15.42
C HIS A 255 29.46 31.00 -15.79
N LYS A 256 29.37 29.76 -15.30
CA LYS A 256 28.28 28.81 -15.68
C LYS A 256 27.28 28.54 -14.54
N GLY A 257 27.53 29.08 -13.35
CA GLY A 257 26.72 28.86 -12.15
C GLY A 257 25.71 29.98 -11.85
N PRO A 258 24.91 29.86 -10.77
CA PRO A 258 23.92 30.87 -10.37
C PRO A 258 24.53 32.24 -10.02
N TRP A 259 25.86 32.33 -9.92
CA TRP A 259 26.61 33.54 -9.58
C TRP A 259 27.28 34.23 -10.78
N ALA A 260 27.05 33.74 -12.00
CA ALA A 260 27.79 34.11 -13.22
C ALA A 260 27.72 35.59 -13.65
N ASP A 261 26.75 36.38 -13.16
CA ASP A 261 26.40 37.71 -13.68
C ASP A 261 27.06 38.91 -12.99
N ARG A 262 27.37 38.82 -11.68
CA ARG A 262 27.61 39.99 -10.82
C ARG A 262 28.79 39.86 -9.86
N LEU A 263 29.57 38.80 -9.95
CA LEU A 263 30.80 38.67 -9.16
C LEU A 263 31.81 39.80 -9.43
N LEU A 264 31.78 40.39 -10.64
CA LEU A 264 32.57 41.59 -10.99
C LEU A 264 32.07 42.88 -10.32
N ASN A 265 30.77 43.01 -9.98
CA ASN A 265 30.20 44.24 -9.42
C ASN A 265 30.11 44.26 -7.89
N MET A 266 30.14 43.11 -7.21
CA MET A 266 30.08 43.05 -5.74
C MET A 266 31.43 43.28 -5.05
N ILE A 267 32.55 43.32 -5.80
CA ILE A 267 33.89 43.62 -5.26
C ILE A 267 34.03 45.13 -4.93
N GLN A 268 33.15 46.00 -5.45
CA GLN A 268 33.18 47.45 -5.17
C GLN A 268 32.33 47.92 -3.99
N VAL A 269 31.46 47.08 -3.41
CA VAL A 269 30.70 47.44 -2.21
C VAL A 269 31.41 46.83 -0.99
N GLY A 270 32.45 47.53 -0.52
CA GLY A 270 33.19 47.16 0.67
C GLY A 270 32.28 47.17 1.90
N ILE A 271 31.85 45.99 2.35
CA ILE A 271 31.25 45.82 3.67
C ILE A 271 32.35 45.30 4.60
N THR A 272 33.08 46.23 5.22
CA THR A 272 34.03 45.92 6.30
C THR A 272 33.26 45.89 7.62
N PHE A 273 33.14 44.72 8.26
CA PHE A 273 32.55 44.61 9.61
C PHE A 273 33.66 44.77 10.66
N ILE A 274 33.68 45.91 11.36
CA ILE A 274 34.41 46.07 12.62
C ILE A 274 33.39 46.51 13.69
N GLY A 275 33.25 45.72 14.75
CA GLY A 275 32.56 46.16 15.98
C GLY A 275 31.03 46.36 15.89
N GLY A 276 30.31 45.60 15.07
CA GLY A 276 28.84 45.47 15.21
C GLY A 276 27.99 46.65 14.75
N LYS A 277 28.52 47.60 13.96
CA LYS A 277 27.71 48.59 13.19
C LYS A 277 28.24 48.68 11.75
N ALA A 278 27.34 48.55 10.77
CA ALA A 278 27.67 48.78 9.37
C ALA A 278 27.62 50.29 9.08
N ILE A 279 28.74 50.88 8.65
CA ILE A 279 28.81 52.25 8.16
C ILE A 279 28.94 52.18 6.63
N HIS A 280 28.00 52.81 5.92
CA HIS A 280 28.12 53.01 4.47
C HIS A 280 29.07 54.18 4.20
N ASN A 281 30.24 53.90 3.61
CA ASN A 281 31.01 54.94 2.95
C ASN A 281 30.49 55.10 1.51
N GLY A 282 30.00 56.31 1.21
CA GLY A 282 29.54 56.70 -0.12
C GLY A 282 30.68 57.10 -1.07
N ILE A 283 30.25 57.56 -2.27
CA ILE A 283 30.97 57.92 -3.50
C ILE A 283 30.96 56.74 -4.50
N GLY A 284 30.46 56.83 -5.73
CA GLY A 284 29.94 57.91 -6.56
C GLY A 284 29.37 57.34 -7.87
N ARG A 285 28.49 58.11 -8.52
CA ARG A 285 27.59 57.77 -9.64
C ARG A 285 28.27 57.25 -10.93
N GLY A 286 27.59 56.34 -11.64
CA GLY A 286 27.78 56.11 -13.08
C GLY A 286 27.08 54.86 -13.63
N ASP A 287 26.09 55.08 -14.50
CA ASP A 287 25.44 54.15 -15.44
C ASP A 287 24.29 53.20 -15.01
N ARG A 288 23.16 53.46 -15.67
CA ARG A 288 21.82 52.86 -15.54
C ARG A 288 21.71 51.63 -16.44
N TYR A 289 21.14 50.54 -15.95
CA TYR A 289 20.60 49.46 -16.79
C TYR A 289 19.09 49.29 -16.57
N ARG A 290 18.32 49.30 -17.66
CA ARG A 290 16.85 49.14 -17.67
C ARG A 290 16.45 47.69 -17.38
N PRO A 291 15.36 47.43 -16.65
CA PRO A 291 14.82 46.08 -16.47
C PRO A 291 14.06 45.60 -17.72
N VAL A 292 14.28 44.33 -18.08
CA VAL A 292 13.54 43.58 -19.10
C VAL A 292 12.19 43.14 -18.51
N PRO A 293 11.05 43.31 -19.20
CA PRO A 293 9.75 42.91 -18.67
C PRO A 293 9.55 41.38 -18.71
N PRO A 294 8.83 40.79 -17.74
CA PRO A 294 8.55 39.35 -17.72
C PRO A 294 7.55 38.94 -18.81
N ALA A 295 7.72 37.73 -19.34
CA ALA A 295 6.85 37.12 -20.34
C ALA A 295 5.43 36.88 -19.79
N THR A 296 4.41 37.27 -20.56
CA THR A 296 2.97 37.16 -20.25
C THR A 296 2.47 35.70 -20.25
N PRO A 297 1.64 35.28 -19.27
CA PRO A 297 0.92 33.99 -19.29
C PRO A 297 -0.31 34.03 -20.24
N PRO A 298 -0.80 32.88 -20.73
CA PRO A 298 -1.98 32.81 -21.59
C PRO A 298 -3.28 33.14 -20.84
N ARG A 299 -4.20 33.83 -21.53
CA ARG A 299 -5.49 34.34 -21.02
C ARG A 299 -6.48 33.19 -20.72
N VAL A 300 -7.03 33.17 -19.51
CA VAL A 300 -8.31 32.51 -19.20
C VAL A 300 -9.42 33.57 -19.41
N PRO A 301 -10.48 33.31 -20.20
CA PRO A 301 -11.59 34.26 -20.33
C PRO A 301 -12.47 34.24 -19.08
N GLY A 302 -12.69 35.41 -18.46
CA GLY A 302 -13.79 35.60 -17.51
C GLY A 302 -13.44 35.90 -16.06
N VAL A 303 -12.59 36.90 -15.78
CA VAL A 303 -12.69 37.71 -14.53
C VAL A 303 -12.29 39.15 -14.87
N GLY A 304 -13.17 40.10 -14.51
CA GLY A 304 -13.04 41.52 -14.85
C GLY A 304 -11.86 42.21 -14.16
N LYS A 305 -11.29 43.21 -14.86
CA LYS A 305 -10.25 44.11 -14.38
C LYS A 305 -10.82 45.14 -13.40
N ALA A 306 -10.68 44.91 -12.10
CA ALA A 306 -10.59 45.97 -11.09
C ALA A 306 -9.96 45.37 -9.82
N ASP A 307 -9.15 46.15 -9.11
CA ASP A 307 -8.59 45.88 -7.77
C ASP A 307 -7.24 45.16 -7.60
N VAL A 308 -6.33 45.14 -8.60
CA VAL A 308 -4.93 44.69 -8.37
C VAL A 308 -3.86 45.75 -8.68
N ALA A 309 -4.24 46.96 -9.12
CA ALA A 309 -3.27 47.96 -9.59
C ALA A 309 -2.84 49.04 -8.57
N LEU A 310 -3.30 49.02 -7.32
CA LEU A 310 -2.99 50.07 -6.33
C LEU A 310 -2.50 49.48 -5.00
N ARG A 311 -1.24 48.98 -4.99
CA ARG A 311 -0.39 48.89 -3.77
C ARG A 311 1.06 48.44 -4.04
N TRP A 312 1.61 48.71 -5.21
CA TRP A 312 2.97 48.27 -5.60
C TRP A 312 4.00 49.42 -5.69
N GLN A 313 3.79 50.52 -4.95
CA GLN A 313 4.70 51.67 -4.99
C GLN A 313 4.94 52.34 -3.62
N GLN A 314 4.82 51.60 -2.51
CA GLN A 314 5.24 52.04 -1.18
C GLN A 314 5.79 50.85 -0.36
N VAL A 315 6.88 50.23 -0.82
CA VAL A 315 7.75 49.41 0.05
C VAL A 315 9.21 49.60 -0.39
N SER A 316 9.64 50.85 -0.42
CA SER A 316 11.06 51.23 -0.49
C SER A 316 11.28 52.19 0.66
N ASP A 317 11.38 51.63 1.87
CA ASP A 317 11.95 52.20 3.09
C ASP A 317 11.51 51.29 4.25
N TRP A 318 12.23 50.20 4.45
CA TRP A 318 12.10 49.40 5.68
C TRP A 318 13.32 49.62 6.54
N ASP A 319 13.11 50.45 7.55
CA ASP A 319 14.03 50.74 8.64
C ASP A 319 14.24 49.48 9.50
N PHE A 320 15.50 49.07 9.64
CA PHE A 320 15.96 47.89 10.38
C PHE A 320 15.63 47.95 11.89
N SER A 321 15.10 49.09 12.38
CA SER A 321 14.75 49.34 13.77
C SER A 321 13.53 48.55 14.28
N PHE A 322 12.65 48.04 13.42
CA PHE A 322 11.42 47.35 13.85
C PHE A 322 11.66 45.90 14.31
N CYS A 323 12.55 45.17 13.62
CA CYS A 323 12.93 43.81 14.01
C CYS A 323 13.79 43.78 15.29
N GLN A 324 14.60 44.82 15.52
CA GLN A 324 15.40 44.97 16.74
C GLN A 324 14.51 45.23 17.97
N ARG A 325 13.47 46.07 17.83
CA ARG A 325 12.50 46.37 18.90
C ARG A 325 11.66 45.15 19.32
N CYS A 326 11.36 44.24 18.38
CA CYS A 326 10.68 42.98 18.72
C CYS A 326 11.57 41.99 19.49
N PHE A 327 12.90 42.11 19.35
CA PHE A 327 13.86 41.27 20.06
C PHE A 327 14.24 41.84 21.44
N ASP A 328 14.29 43.17 21.58
CA ASP A 328 14.60 43.84 22.85
C ASP A 328 13.44 43.76 23.87
N ALA A 329 12.19 43.63 23.39
CA ALA A 329 11.00 43.41 24.25
C ALA A 329 10.99 42.05 24.99
N LEU A 330 11.93 41.14 24.67
CA LEU A 330 12.05 39.83 25.32
C LEU A 330 13.18 39.76 26.36
N LYS A 331 13.95 40.84 26.55
CA LYS A 331 15.16 40.82 27.40
C LYS A 331 15.06 41.59 28.73
N HIS A 332 14.04 42.40 28.97
CA HIS A 332 13.90 43.15 30.22
C HIS A 332 12.51 42.98 30.85
N GLY A 333 12.47 42.30 31.99
CA GLY A 333 11.27 42.19 32.81
C GLY A 333 11.37 41.08 33.85
N GLY A 334 12.21 41.28 34.86
CA GLY A 334 12.23 40.46 36.07
C GLY A 334 11.80 41.26 37.30
N VAL A 335 11.07 40.56 38.18
CA VAL A 335 11.05 40.67 39.65
C VAL A 335 10.17 41.73 40.35
N LEU A 336 9.55 41.27 41.47
CA LEU A 336 8.87 41.91 42.62
C LEU A 336 7.34 42.12 42.59
N PHE A 337 6.60 41.33 43.39
CA PHE A 337 5.96 41.80 44.65
C PHE A 337 5.36 40.61 45.46
N LEU A 338 5.80 40.47 46.72
CA LEU A 338 5.07 39.85 47.86
C LEU A 338 3.93 40.82 48.26
N ASN A 339 2.73 40.48 48.76
CA ASN A 339 2.41 39.75 50.00
C ASN A 339 0.86 39.72 50.23
N ALA A 340 0.43 38.89 51.18
CA ALA A 340 -0.80 38.95 52.01
C ALA A 340 -2.10 38.19 51.60
N ALA A 341 -2.08 36.89 51.88
CA ALA A 341 -2.86 36.17 52.91
C ALA A 341 -4.41 36.31 53.04
N SER A 342 -5.02 35.12 53.17
CA SER A 342 -6.02 34.74 54.17
C SER A 342 -7.45 35.32 54.06
N LEU A 343 -8.36 34.53 53.46
CA LEU A 343 -9.58 34.03 54.11
C LEU A 343 -10.28 33.05 53.14
N TYR A 344 -11.05 32.09 53.66
CA TYR A 344 -11.80 31.02 52.97
C TYR A 344 -11.11 29.65 52.84
N LEU A 345 -10.66 29.12 53.97
CA LEU A 345 -10.59 27.66 54.19
C LEU A 345 -11.23 27.30 55.53
N THR A 346 -12.20 26.37 55.52
CA THR A 346 -12.78 25.64 56.68
C THR A 346 -13.95 24.75 56.20
N TRP A 347 -15.14 25.33 56.04
CA TRP A 347 -16.44 24.61 55.97
C TRP A 347 -16.54 23.56 54.86
N GLY A 348 -15.89 23.78 53.71
CA GLY A 348 -16.04 22.93 52.52
C GLY A 348 -15.57 21.47 52.69
N ILE A 349 -14.94 21.13 53.82
CA ILE A 349 -14.46 19.77 54.10
C ILE A 349 -15.50 18.91 54.85
N LEU A 350 -16.62 19.48 55.32
CA LEU A 350 -17.64 18.68 56.01
C LEU A 350 -18.73 18.10 55.08
N PHE A 351 -18.82 18.52 53.82
CA PHE A 351 -19.91 18.10 52.92
C PHE A 351 -19.56 16.95 51.97
N LYS A 352 -18.27 16.62 51.81
CA LYS A 352 -17.80 15.67 50.78
C LYS A 352 -17.62 14.22 51.28
N THR A 353 -17.76 13.99 52.58
CA THR A 353 -17.52 12.67 53.19
C THR A 353 -18.81 11.84 53.33
N ILE A 354 -19.99 12.44 53.22
CA ILE A 354 -21.26 11.75 53.49
C ILE A 354 -21.99 11.29 52.21
N VAL A 355 -21.74 11.89 51.04
CA VAL A 355 -22.53 11.59 49.82
C VAL A 355 -21.91 10.47 48.95
N THR A 356 -20.65 10.10 49.17
CA THR A 356 -19.91 9.22 48.23
C THR A 356 -19.94 7.73 48.60
N GLN A 357 -20.62 7.31 49.68
CA GLN A 357 -20.58 5.92 50.15
C GLN A 357 -21.84 5.07 49.95
N LEU A 358 -22.92 5.58 49.33
CA LEU A 358 -24.18 4.82 49.32
C LEU A 358 -24.85 4.53 47.97
N ILE A 359 -24.37 5.01 46.83
CA ILE A 359 -25.02 4.69 45.55
C ILE A 359 -23.98 4.52 44.42
N TYR A 360 -24.04 3.37 43.74
CA TYR A 360 -23.35 2.93 42.50
C TYR A 360 -22.04 2.13 42.59
N PRO A 361 -22.14 0.78 42.54
CA PRO A 361 -21.11 -0.07 41.95
C PRO A 361 -21.65 -0.78 40.70
N LEU A 362 -21.11 -0.43 39.51
CA LEU A 362 -20.89 -1.30 38.33
C LEU A 362 -20.41 -0.52 37.08
N ALA A 363 -20.50 0.81 37.04
CA ALA A 363 -20.04 1.64 35.90
C ALA A 363 -18.62 2.22 36.05
N SER A 364 -17.99 2.12 37.22
CA SER A 364 -16.79 2.89 37.58
C SER A 364 -15.44 2.30 37.13
N ILE A 365 -15.40 1.04 36.65
CA ILE A 365 -14.12 0.41 36.26
C ILE A 365 -13.63 0.90 34.87
N GLY A 366 -14.53 1.41 34.02
CA GLY A 366 -14.17 2.00 32.72
C GLY A 366 -13.72 3.47 32.81
N LEU A 367 -14.40 4.26 33.63
CA LEU A 367 -14.22 5.72 33.73
C LEU A 367 -12.92 6.14 34.44
N GLU A 368 -12.44 5.36 35.42
CA GLU A 368 -11.17 5.67 36.08
C GLU A 368 -9.95 5.54 35.17
N TRP A 369 -10.02 4.77 34.07
CA TRP A 369 -8.92 4.64 33.12
C TRP A 369 -8.88 5.82 32.11
N GLU A 370 -10.03 6.40 31.76
CA GLU A 370 -10.13 7.52 30.79
C GLU A 370 -9.58 8.83 31.36
N HIS A 371 -9.79 9.14 32.64
CA HIS A 371 -9.24 10.35 33.27
C HIS A 371 -7.71 10.31 33.47
N ARG A 372 -7.08 9.14 33.27
CA ARG A 372 -5.64 8.91 33.46
C ARG A 372 -4.87 8.78 32.13
N HIS A 373 -5.56 8.76 30.99
CA HIS A 373 -4.93 8.64 29.66
C HIS A 373 -5.66 9.54 28.65
N GLY A 374 -5.04 10.68 28.29
CA GLY A 374 -5.56 11.57 27.24
C GLY A 374 -5.70 10.87 25.87
N PRO A 375 -6.60 11.34 24.98
CA PRO A 375 -7.08 10.60 23.82
C PRO A 375 -6.21 10.75 22.56
N GLU A 376 -4.89 10.86 22.67
CA GLU A 376 -4.07 11.11 21.48
C GLU A 376 -3.57 9.82 20.81
N ARG A 377 -4.16 9.53 19.62
CA ARG A 377 -3.80 8.50 18.62
C ARG A 377 -3.99 7.04 19.02
N ILE A 378 -5.16 6.47 18.71
CA ILE A 378 -5.42 5.04 18.89
C ILE A 378 -6.02 4.44 17.61
N GLY A 379 -5.27 3.56 16.93
CA GLY A 379 -5.74 2.79 15.76
C GLY A 379 -5.44 3.38 14.38
N GLY A 380 -4.59 4.41 14.29
CA GLY A 380 -4.22 5.05 13.02
C GLY A 380 -5.28 6.00 12.44
N LEU A 381 -6.47 6.07 13.04
CA LEU A 381 -7.57 6.95 12.60
C LEU A 381 -7.58 8.26 13.43
N ARG A 382 -7.91 9.37 12.76
CA ARG A 382 -7.96 10.71 13.37
C ARG A 382 -9.23 10.87 14.21
N ASP A 383 -9.21 11.72 15.24
CA ASP A 383 -10.41 12.04 16.02
C ASP A 383 -11.54 12.61 15.16
N SER A 384 -11.20 13.25 14.03
CA SER A 384 -12.17 13.75 13.05
C SER A 384 -13.02 12.67 12.37
N TRP A 385 -12.72 11.38 12.56
CA TRP A 385 -13.51 10.24 12.07
C TRP A 385 -14.51 9.73 13.10
N ARG A 386 -14.46 10.20 14.35
CA ARG A 386 -15.41 9.79 15.40
C ARG A 386 -16.75 10.49 15.21
N VAL A 387 -17.82 9.70 15.15
CA VAL A 387 -19.20 10.18 15.05
C VAL A 387 -19.98 9.70 16.25
N ALA A 388 -20.70 10.63 16.90
CA ALA A 388 -21.64 10.29 17.96
C ALA A 388 -22.89 9.63 17.38
N SER A 389 -23.45 8.65 18.07
CA SER A 389 -24.69 7.95 17.67
C SER A 389 -25.85 8.93 17.50
N SER A 390 -25.91 9.96 18.34
CA SER A 390 -26.86 11.08 18.22
C SER A 390 -26.68 11.84 16.91
N SER A 391 -25.44 12.24 16.56
CA SER A 391 -25.15 12.89 15.27
C SER A 391 -25.48 12.01 14.07
N PHE A 392 -25.17 10.71 14.14
CA PHE A 392 -25.55 9.74 13.10
C PHE A 392 -27.07 9.67 12.89
N LEU A 393 -27.84 9.64 13.98
CA LEU A 393 -29.30 9.61 13.92
C LEU A 393 -29.88 10.93 13.41
N GLU A 394 -29.33 12.07 13.82
CA GLU A 394 -29.72 13.39 13.28
C GLU A 394 -29.43 13.48 11.77
N HIS A 395 -28.26 13.01 11.32
CA HIS A 395 -27.95 12.94 9.89
C HIS A 395 -28.93 12.02 9.16
N SER A 396 -29.28 10.88 9.76
CA SER A 396 -30.24 9.93 9.18
C SER A 396 -31.64 10.53 9.01
N LYS A 397 -32.07 11.45 9.89
CA LYS A 397 -33.35 12.18 9.76
C LYS A 397 -33.37 13.15 8.58
N ILE A 398 -32.21 13.67 8.19
CA ILE A 398 -32.08 14.66 7.11
C ILE A 398 -31.99 13.96 5.73
N ILE A 399 -31.56 12.69 5.70
CA ILE A 399 -31.52 11.91 4.47
C ILE A 399 -32.95 11.65 3.97
N HIS A 400 -33.33 12.30 2.86
CA HIS A 400 -34.68 12.24 2.29
C HIS A 400 -35.18 10.82 1.94
N SER A 401 -34.28 9.84 1.78
CA SER A 401 -34.67 8.45 1.51
C SER A 401 -35.10 7.66 2.74
N LEU A 402 -34.81 8.15 3.96
CA LEU A 402 -35.13 7.47 5.23
C LEU A 402 -36.37 8.10 5.87
N ASP A 403 -37.36 7.27 6.21
CA ASP A 403 -38.53 7.70 6.97
C ASP A 403 -38.28 7.62 8.49
N GLN A 404 -39.20 8.19 9.28
CA GLN A 404 -39.10 8.17 10.74
C GLN A 404 -39.03 6.73 11.29
N GLN A 405 -39.73 5.78 10.67
CA GLN A 405 -39.68 4.38 11.09
C GLN A 405 -38.30 3.75 10.89
N GLY A 406 -37.62 4.11 9.80
CA GLY A 406 -36.24 3.73 9.50
C GLY A 406 -35.27 4.31 10.52
N VAL A 407 -35.40 5.59 10.86
CA VAL A 407 -34.59 6.23 11.92
C VAL A 407 -34.80 5.55 13.27
N ASP A 408 -36.05 5.29 13.67
CA ASP A 408 -36.36 4.60 14.91
C ASP A 408 -35.78 3.18 14.94
N PHE A 409 -35.75 2.51 13.78
CA PHE A 409 -35.09 1.21 13.64
C PHE A 409 -33.58 1.32 13.82
N LEU A 410 -32.91 2.29 13.19
CA LEU A 410 -31.47 2.52 13.37
C LEU A 410 -31.13 2.82 14.84
N SER A 411 -31.96 3.60 15.55
CA SER A 411 -31.78 3.88 16.99
C SER A 411 -31.80 2.60 17.81
N ARG A 412 -32.82 1.76 17.62
CA ARG A 412 -32.92 0.45 18.30
C ARG A 412 -31.74 -0.46 17.98
N VAL A 413 -31.27 -0.44 16.73
CA VAL A 413 -30.08 -1.22 16.33
C VAL A 413 -28.87 -0.72 17.11
N LEU A 414 -28.55 0.58 17.07
CA LEU A 414 -27.41 1.16 17.79
C LEU A 414 -27.44 0.88 19.30
N GLU A 415 -28.60 0.98 19.94
CA GLU A 415 -28.80 0.64 21.36
C GLU A 415 -28.53 -0.84 21.65
N SER A 416 -28.87 -1.74 20.72
CA SER A 416 -28.73 -3.18 20.86
C SER A 416 -27.33 -3.73 20.49
N GLU A 417 -26.54 -2.98 19.71
CA GLU A 417 -25.25 -3.45 19.19
C GLU A 417 -24.16 -3.56 20.28
N GLY A 418 -24.23 -2.74 21.33
CA GLY A 418 -23.21 -2.67 22.38
C GLY A 418 -21.97 -1.85 22.01
N GLN A 419 -22.09 -0.95 21.03
CA GLN A 419 -21.08 0.05 20.68
C GLN A 419 -21.11 1.24 21.66
N SER A 420 -20.00 1.96 21.80
CA SER A 420 -19.94 3.21 22.57
C SER A 420 -20.65 4.34 21.84
N GLU A 421 -20.96 5.42 22.57
CA GLU A 421 -21.63 6.60 22.01
C GLU A 421 -20.91 7.16 20.77
N GLN A 422 -19.58 7.08 20.71
CA GLN A 422 -18.78 7.51 19.56
C GLN A 422 -18.04 6.35 18.89
N THR A 423 -18.15 6.23 17.57
CA THR A 423 -17.44 5.21 16.76
C THR A 423 -16.92 5.80 15.45
N SER A 424 -15.99 5.12 14.78
CA SER A 424 -15.28 5.68 13.62
C SER A 424 -15.97 5.38 12.28
N LEU A 425 -16.31 6.43 11.54
CA LEU A 425 -16.78 6.39 10.16
C LEU A 425 -15.83 7.20 9.26
N PRO A 426 -15.74 6.89 7.96
CA PRO A 426 -14.96 7.70 7.03
C PRO A 426 -15.64 9.06 6.80
N PRO A 427 -14.87 10.15 6.57
CA PRO A 427 -15.42 11.49 6.39
C PRO A 427 -16.46 11.58 5.27
N SER A 428 -16.31 10.77 4.23
CA SER A 428 -17.26 10.61 3.13
C SER A 428 -18.68 10.27 3.61
N LEU A 429 -18.81 9.52 4.71
CA LEU A 429 -20.09 9.14 5.31
C LEU A 429 -20.60 10.14 6.36
N HIS A 430 -19.87 11.21 6.62
CA HIS A 430 -20.33 12.29 7.51
C HIS A 430 -21.17 13.33 6.76
N TYR A 431 -21.02 13.41 5.43
CA TYR A 431 -21.80 14.30 4.57
C TYR A 431 -23.28 13.89 4.53
N ILE A 432 -24.14 14.86 4.21
CA ILE A 432 -25.58 14.64 4.04
C ILE A 432 -25.98 15.11 2.63
N PRO A 433 -26.36 14.19 1.72
CA PRO A 433 -26.30 12.74 1.88
C PRO A 433 -24.84 12.21 1.89
N PRO A 434 -24.60 11.00 2.41
CA PRO A 434 -23.28 10.36 2.38
C PRO A 434 -22.71 10.24 0.96
N THR A 435 -21.43 10.58 0.79
CA THR A 435 -20.74 10.53 -0.51
C THR A 435 -20.14 9.15 -0.75
N SER A 436 -20.68 8.40 -1.71
CA SER A 436 -20.28 7.00 -1.98
C SER A 436 -19.51 6.84 -3.29
N THR A 437 -18.59 7.76 -3.60
CA THR A 437 -17.80 7.78 -4.84
C THR A 437 -16.64 6.77 -4.81
N HIS A 438 -16.14 6.39 -5.99
CA HIS A 438 -14.98 5.50 -6.10
C HIS A 438 -13.73 6.16 -5.52
N GLU A 439 -13.58 7.46 -5.72
CA GLU A 439 -12.46 8.24 -5.18
C GLU A 439 -12.46 8.25 -3.65
N GLU A 440 -13.62 8.47 -3.00
CA GLU A 440 -13.72 8.44 -1.55
C GLU A 440 -13.38 7.07 -0.96
N ALA A 441 -13.77 5.98 -1.63
CA ALA A 441 -13.36 4.63 -1.24
C ALA A 441 -11.84 4.41 -1.34
N ILE A 442 -11.18 4.98 -2.36
CA ILE A 442 -9.71 4.96 -2.48
C ILE A 442 -9.07 5.81 -1.37
N ASN A 443 -9.63 6.99 -1.06
CA ASN A 443 -9.14 7.88 -0.01
C ASN A 443 -9.30 7.27 1.38
N GLU A 444 -10.41 6.60 1.64
CA GLU A 444 -10.61 5.77 2.84
C GLU A 444 -9.53 4.69 2.93
N ALA A 445 -9.33 3.92 1.86
CA ALA A 445 -8.34 2.85 1.83
C ALA A 445 -6.92 3.37 2.11
N ARG A 446 -6.53 4.50 1.52
CA ARG A 446 -5.24 5.15 1.79
C ARG A 446 -5.12 5.61 3.24
N SER A 447 -6.18 6.22 3.78
CA SER A 447 -6.22 6.73 5.15
C SER A 447 -6.12 5.63 6.20
N VAL A 448 -6.59 4.42 5.88
CA VAL A 448 -6.52 3.27 6.78
C VAL A 448 -5.22 2.46 6.58
N LEU A 449 -4.91 2.08 5.34
CA LEU A 449 -3.82 1.13 5.04
C LEU A 449 -2.43 1.72 5.23
N PHE A 450 -2.23 3.01 4.91
CA PHE A 450 -0.91 3.64 4.99
C PHE A 450 -0.41 3.79 6.44
N PRO A 451 -1.20 4.35 7.37
CA PRO A 451 -0.74 4.48 8.75
C PRO A 451 -0.46 3.13 9.41
N VAL A 452 -1.30 2.11 9.21
CA VAL A 452 -1.09 0.79 9.83
C VAL A 452 0.14 0.08 9.26
N PHE A 453 0.45 0.29 7.98
CA PHE A 453 1.66 -0.24 7.37
C PHE A 453 2.92 0.47 7.85
N GLU A 454 2.91 1.81 7.93
CA GLU A 454 4.01 2.62 8.50
C GLU A 454 4.28 2.26 9.96
N ASP A 455 3.20 2.10 10.73
CA ASP A 455 3.23 1.68 12.12
C ASP A 455 3.89 0.30 12.27
N LEU A 456 3.50 -0.68 11.44
CA LEU A 456 4.14 -2.01 11.39
C LEU A 456 5.64 -1.91 11.06
N LEU A 457 6.01 -1.14 10.04
CA LEU A 457 7.42 -0.96 9.65
C LEU A 457 8.24 -0.33 10.78
N SER A 458 7.67 0.65 11.48
CA SER A 458 8.32 1.32 12.60
C SER A 458 8.59 0.37 13.78
N LYS A 459 7.63 -0.50 14.11
CA LYS A 459 7.72 -1.47 15.21
C LYS A 459 8.68 -2.60 14.91
N THR A 460 8.61 -3.11 13.69
CA THR A 460 9.43 -4.24 13.24
C THR A 460 10.84 -3.81 12.84
N ARG A 461 11.07 -2.49 12.67
CA ARG A 461 12.30 -1.89 12.13
C ARG A 461 12.68 -2.44 10.75
N LEU A 462 11.70 -2.93 10.00
CA LEU A 462 11.89 -3.37 8.63
C LEU A 462 11.85 -2.18 7.67
N SER A 463 12.62 -2.27 6.60
CA SER A 463 12.46 -1.38 5.44
C SER A 463 11.42 -1.94 4.48
N THR A 464 10.88 -1.10 3.60
CA THR A 464 9.96 -1.54 2.53
C THR A 464 10.62 -2.55 1.58
N LYS A 465 11.96 -2.53 1.48
CA LYS A 465 12.75 -3.49 0.70
C LYS A 465 12.89 -4.85 1.36
N ASP A 466 12.56 -4.99 2.65
CA ASP A 466 12.64 -6.27 3.37
C ASP A 466 11.36 -7.11 3.23
N ILE A 467 10.35 -6.62 2.52
CA ILE A 467 9.07 -7.31 2.31
C ILE A 467 9.16 -8.17 1.06
N ASP A 468 8.87 -9.46 1.23
CA ASP A 468 8.95 -10.45 0.14
C ASP A 468 7.55 -10.78 -0.42
N ILE A 469 6.52 -10.75 0.44
CA ILE A 469 5.14 -11.06 0.09
C ILE A 469 4.21 -10.03 0.75
N LEU A 470 3.25 -9.49 -0.01
CA LEU A 470 2.22 -8.58 0.46
C LEU A 470 0.84 -9.19 0.21
N ILE A 471 0.04 -9.38 1.25
CA ILE A 471 -1.35 -9.82 1.16
C ILE A 471 -2.23 -8.68 1.65
N VAL A 472 -3.16 -8.20 0.81
CA VAL A 472 -4.16 -7.22 1.20
C VAL A 472 -5.54 -7.86 1.10
N ASN A 473 -6.37 -7.69 2.12
CA ASN A 473 -7.74 -8.21 2.10
C ASN A 473 -8.76 -7.11 2.45
N CYS A 474 -9.82 -7.06 1.64
CA CYS A 474 -10.98 -6.19 1.76
C CYS A 474 -12.18 -6.89 1.11
N SER A 475 -13.34 -6.91 1.75
CA SER A 475 -14.47 -7.75 1.31
C SER A 475 -15.31 -7.06 0.24
N GLY A 476 -15.62 -5.78 0.45
CA GLY A 476 -16.58 -5.00 -0.35
C GLY A 476 -15.99 -4.19 -1.50
N PHE A 477 -14.67 -3.97 -1.51
CA PHE A 477 -14.04 -3.05 -2.47
C PHE A 477 -12.84 -3.67 -3.21
N CYS A 478 -12.93 -3.69 -4.54
CA CYS A 478 -11.88 -4.20 -5.44
C CYS A 478 -11.53 -3.18 -6.56
N PRO A 479 -10.62 -2.23 -6.30
CA PRO A 479 -10.18 -1.28 -7.31
C PRO A 479 -9.19 -1.90 -8.31
N SER A 480 -8.99 -1.21 -9.43
CA SER A 480 -7.95 -1.52 -10.41
C SER A 480 -7.13 -0.24 -10.65
N PRO A 481 -5.81 -0.22 -10.39
CA PRO A 481 -5.01 -1.28 -9.78
C PRO A 481 -5.47 -1.64 -8.35
N SER A 482 -5.22 -2.89 -7.93
CA SER A 482 -5.64 -3.39 -6.60
C SER A 482 -5.14 -2.56 -5.41
N LEU A 483 -5.76 -2.76 -4.22
CA LEU A 483 -5.29 -2.18 -2.95
C LEU A 483 -3.82 -2.52 -2.66
N SER A 484 -3.37 -3.74 -3.01
CA SER A 484 -1.96 -4.11 -2.89
C SER A 484 -1.05 -3.24 -3.77
N SER A 485 -1.52 -2.83 -4.94
CA SER A 485 -0.79 -1.94 -5.86
C SER A 485 -0.73 -0.51 -5.34
N ILE A 486 -1.77 -0.04 -4.64
CA ILE A 486 -1.76 1.27 -3.95
C ILE A 486 -0.63 1.33 -2.92
N VAL A 487 -0.46 0.26 -2.12
CA VAL A 487 0.63 0.16 -1.13
C VAL A 487 1.99 0.05 -1.79
N ILE A 488 2.11 -0.79 -2.83
CA ILE A 488 3.36 -0.93 -3.60
C ILE A 488 3.81 0.41 -4.19
N ASN A 489 2.88 1.16 -4.78
CA ASN A 489 3.11 2.46 -5.37
C ASN A 489 3.59 3.46 -4.32
N LYS A 490 2.80 3.64 -3.24
CA LYS A 490 3.09 4.62 -2.19
C LYS A 490 4.47 4.46 -1.55
N TYR A 491 4.89 3.21 -1.36
CA TYR A 491 6.10 2.87 -0.60
C TYR A 491 7.25 2.34 -1.47
N SER A 492 7.08 2.37 -2.78
CA SER A 492 8.03 1.89 -3.79
C SER A 492 8.61 0.52 -3.44
N LEU A 493 7.73 -0.45 -3.18
CA LEU A 493 8.14 -1.83 -2.88
C LEU A 493 8.91 -2.43 -4.06
N ARG A 494 9.71 -3.47 -3.80
CA ARG A 494 10.53 -4.11 -4.83
C ARG A 494 9.67 -4.60 -6.00
N HIS A 495 10.22 -4.53 -7.20
CA HIS A 495 9.57 -5.00 -8.44
C HIS A 495 9.23 -6.50 -8.44
N ASP A 496 9.87 -7.29 -7.57
CA ASP A 496 9.72 -8.73 -7.42
C ASP A 496 8.85 -9.15 -6.22
N VAL A 497 8.27 -8.18 -5.49
CA VAL A 497 7.39 -8.50 -4.35
C VAL A 497 6.15 -9.26 -4.83
N LYS A 498 5.82 -10.37 -4.15
CA LYS A 498 4.62 -11.16 -4.48
C LYS A 498 3.41 -10.54 -3.80
N SER A 499 2.57 -9.86 -4.57
CA SER A 499 1.34 -9.24 -4.06
C SER A 499 0.09 -10.10 -4.31
N PHE A 500 -0.82 -10.15 -3.34
CA PHE A 500 -2.13 -10.80 -3.44
C PHE A 500 -3.22 -9.88 -2.88
N ASN A 501 -4.36 -9.80 -3.56
CA ASN A 501 -5.55 -9.08 -3.12
C ASN A 501 -6.72 -10.07 -3.04
N ILE A 502 -7.31 -10.25 -1.86
CA ILE A 502 -8.29 -11.31 -1.59
C ILE A 502 -9.59 -10.71 -1.06
N SER A 503 -10.71 -10.98 -1.74
CA SER A 503 -11.99 -10.29 -1.51
C SER A 503 -13.19 -11.22 -1.30
N GLY A 504 -14.36 -10.66 -0.93
CA GLY A 504 -15.65 -11.37 -0.88
C GLY A 504 -15.85 -12.38 0.25
N MET A 505 -15.12 -12.27 1.37
CA MET A 505 -15.15 -13.29 2.44
C MET A 505 -15.46 -12.73 3.84
N GLY A 506 -15.81 -11.46 3.93
CA GLY A 506 -16.21 -10.81 5.18
C GLY A 506 -15.12 -10.86 6.26
N CYS A 507 -15.57 -10.93 7.51
CA CYS A 507 -14.70 -10.86 8.69
C CYS A 507 -13.71 -12.03 8.80
N SER A 508 -13.87 -13.07 7.99
CA SER A 508 -12.96 -14.22 7.93
C SER A 508 -11.72 -14.01 7.06
N ALA A 509 -11.70 -12.96 6.23
CA ALA A 509 -10.68 -12.75 5.20
C ALA A 509 -9.26 -12.65 5.78
N SER A 510 -9.11 -12.01 6.93
CA SER A 510 -7.84 -11.87 7.65
C SER A 510 -7.29 -13.22 8.13
N ALA A 511 -8.14 -14.07 8.72
CA ALA A 511 -7.71 -15.39 9.16
C ALA A 511 -7.32 -16.30 7.98
N LEU A 512 -8.00 -16.17 6.83
CA LEU A 512 -7.57 -16.83 5.59
C LEU A 512 -6.25 -16.27 5.05
N ALA A 513 -6.03 -14.96 5.14
CA ALA A 513 -4.75 -14.35 4.76
C ALA A 513 -3.59 -14.91 5.60
N VAL A 514 -3.80 -15.15 6.90
CA VAL A 514 -2.81 -15.83 7.78
C VAL A 514 -2.58 -17.27 7.34
N HIS A 515 -3.65 -18.02 7.04
CA HIS A 515 -3.53 -19.38 6.54
C HIS A 515 -2.72 -19.41 5.22
N MET A 516 -3.03 -18.52 4.28
CA MET A 516 -2.29 -18.36 3.03
C MET A 516 -0.83 -18.00 3.28
N ALA A 517 -0.56 -17.03 4.15
CA ALA A 517 0.80 -16.63 4.54
C ALA A 517 1.59 -17.80 5.14
N GLY A 518 0.98 -18.58 6.04
CA GLY A 518 1.58 -19.77 6.61
C GLY A 518 1.95 -20.82 5.56
N ASN A 519 1.10 -21.02 4.55
CA ASN A 519 1.42 -21.91 3.42
C ASN A 519 2.53 -21.34 2.54
N LEU A 520 2.52 -20.05 2.23
CA LEU A 520 3.57 -19.40 1.44
C LEU A 520 4.93 -19.43 2.16
N LEU A 521 4.96 -19.23 3.48
CA LEU A 521 6.17 -19.29 4.30
C LEU A 521 6.72 -20.70 4.49
N LYS A 522 5.90 -21.74 4.28
CA LYS A 522 6.40 -23.12 4.17
C LYS A 522 7.13 -23.37 2.85
N VAL A 523 6.96 -22.52 1.84
CA VAL A 523 7.60 -22.67 0.53
C VAL A 523 8.77 -21.69 0.36
N HIS A 524 8.58 -20.46 0.80
CA HIS A 524 9.52 -19.36 0.69
C HIS A 524 10.31 -19.21 1.99
N GLU A 525 11.51 -19.80 2.04
CA GLU A 525 12.42 -19.68 3.18
C GLU A 525 12.91 -18.24 3.39
N ASN A 526 13.23 -17.91 4.64
CA ASN A 526 13.76 -16.60 5.05
C ASN A 526 13.01 -15.42 4.43
N SER A 527 11.68 -15.47 4.46
CA SER A 527 10.81 -14.49 3.82
C SER A 527 9.93 -13.76 4.85
N ASN A 528 9.64 -12.49 4.57
CA ASN A 528 8.72 -11.66 5.30
C ASN A 528 7.41 -11.50 4.52
N VAL A 529 6.30 -11.91 5.13
CA VAL A 529 4.94 -11.67 4.63
C VAL A 529 4.32 -10.53 5.43
N VAL A 530 3.85 -9.50 4.74
CA VAL A 530 2.98 -8.49 5.34
C VAL A 530 1.53 -8.76 4.95
N ILE A 531 0.64 -8.80 5.93
CA ILE A 531 -0.81 -8.86 5.74
C ILE A 531 -1.40 -7.51 6.14
N LEU A 532 -2.19 -6.90 5.25
CA LEU A 532 -2.98 -5.71 5.52
C LEU A 532 -4.47 -6.05 5.40
N SER A 533 -5.21 -5.83 6.48
CA SER A 533 -6.64 -6.11 6.56
C SER A 533 -7.41 -4.83 6.82
N THR A 534 -8.42 -4.56 5.99
CA THR A 534 -9.34 -3.42 6.15
C THR A 534 -10.71 -3.78 5.58
N GLU A 535 -11.73 -3.02 5.92
CA GLU A 535 -12.99 -2.94 5.18
C GLU A 535 -13.19 -1.50 4.72
N ILE A 536 -13.72 -1.31 3.51
CA ILE A 536 -13.96 0.02 2.95
C ILE A 536 -15.47 0.25 2.96
N LEU A 537 -15.91 1.22 3.77
CA LEU A 537 -17.33 1.45 4.02
C LEU A 537 -17.96 2.42 3.03
N SER A 538 -17.16 3.33 2.46
CA SER A 538 -17.67 4.40 1.59
C SER A 538 -18.46 3.88 0.38
N LYS A 539 -18.15 2.69 -0.14
CA LYS A 539 -18.89 2.07 -1.27
C LYS A 539 -19.99 1.08 -0.84
N ASP A 540 -20.05 0.73 0.43
CA ASP A 540 -21.00 -0.26 0.99
C ASP A 540 -22.15 0.39 1.77
N TRP A 541 -22.27 1.72 1.73
CA TRP A 541 -23.36 2.45 2.35
C TRP A 541 -24.69 2.14 1.64
N TYR A 542 -25.67 1.66 2.40
CA TYR A 542 -27.01 1.40 1.87
C TYR A 542 -27.90 2.64 2.02
N ALA A 543 -28.48 3.12 0.91
CA ALA A 543 -29.29 4.33 0.86
C ALA A 543 -30.81 4.09 0.79
N GLY A 544 -31.26 2.84 0.67
CA GLY A 544 -32.67 2.47 0.56
C GLY A 544 -33.37 2.28 1.92
N LYS A 545 -34.56 1.67 1.89
CA LYS A 545 -35.49 1.55 3.05
C LYS A 545 -35.59 0.15 3.65
N ASP A 546 -34.92 -0.85 3.07
CA ASP A 546 -34.95 -2.22 3.59
C ASP A 546 -34.22 -2.30 4.94
N ARG A 547 -35.00 -2.62 5.99
CA ARG A 547 -34.51 -2.69 7.37
C ARG A 547 -33.39 -3.70 7.56
N LEU A 548 -33.38 -4.81 6.83
CA LEU A 548 -32.33 -5.83 6.97
C LEU A 548 -31.00 -5.34 6.38
N MET A 549 -31.04 -4.55 5.30
CA MET A 549 -29.86 -3.95 4.69
C MET A 549 -29.33 -2.76 5.49
N MET A 550 -30.23 -1.95 6.07
CA MET A 550 -29.90 -0.81 6.93
C MET A 550 -29.04 -1.18 8.15
N VAL A 551 -29.12 -2.42 8.63
CA VAL A 551 -28.33 -2.92 9.77
C VAL A 551 -26.83 -2.66 9.57
N LEU A 552 -26.31 -2.81 8.34
CA LEU A 552 -24.88 -2.66 8.10
C LEU A 552 -24.35 -1.24 8.31
N ASN A 553 -25.16 -0.22 8.02
CA ASN A 553 -24.80 1.18 8.25
C ASN A 553 -24.48 1.44 9.73
N CYS A 554 -25.12 0.70 10.65
CA CYS A 554 -24.86 0.77 12.09
C CYS A 554 -23.77 -0.20 12.56
N LEU A 555 -23.53 -1.30 11.86
CA LEU A 555 -22.72 -2.41 12.36
C LEU A 555 -21.22 -2.20 12.09
N PHE A 556 -20.86 -1.81 10.85
CA PHE A 556 -19.47 -1.70 10.45
C PHE A 556 -18.87 -0.31 10.70
N ARG A 557 -17.59 -0.30 11.12
CA ARG A 557 -16.80 0.89 11.44
C ARG A 557 -15.41 0.79 10.81
N SER A 558 -14.81 1.94 10.53
CA SER A 558 -13.50 1.98 9.88
C SER A 558 -12.42 1.43 10.81
N GLY A 559 -11.51 0.63 10.23
CA GLY A 559 -10.42 0.03 10.99
C GLY A 559 -9.48 -0.80 10.14
N GLY A 560 -8.19 -0.67 10.41
CA GLY A 560 -7.13 -1.35 9.69
C GLY A 560 -6.24 -2.16 10.63
N ALA A 561 -5.70 -3.26 10.12
CA ALA A 561 -4.67 -4.01 10.83
C ALA A 561 -3.53 -4.38 9.87
N ALA A 562 -2.31 -4.34 10.38
CA ALA A 562 -1.11 -4.76 9.68
C ALA A 562 -0.37 -5.81 10.49
N LEU A 563 0.06 -6.87 9.82
CA LEU A 563 0.74 -8.01 10.45
C LEU A 563 1.99 -8.38 9.69
N LEU A 564 3.06 -8.62 10.43
CA LEU A 564 4.27 -9.27 9.92
C LEU A 564 4.24 -10.75 10.31
N ILE A 565 4.24 -11.63 9.31
CA ILE A 565 4.48 -13.07 9.50
C ILE A 565 5.79 -13.42 8.80
N THR A 566 6.72 -14.05 9.50
CA THR A 566 8.04 -14.39 8.95
C THR A 566 8.54 -15.72 9.47
N ASN A 567 9.32 -16.39 8.63
CA ASN A 567 10.06 -17.60 8.97
C ASN A 567 11.57 -17.36 9.15
N LYS A 568 12.02 -16.10 9.11
CA LYS A 568 13.43 -15.72 9.32
C LYS A 568 13.90 -16.07 10.73
N ARG A 569 15.04 -16.75 10.83
CA ARG A 569 15.61 -17.18 12.13
C ARG A 569 15.98 -16.01 13.05
N SER A 570 16.37 -14.86 12.48
CA SER A 570 16.70 -13.65 13.23
C SER A 570 15.57 -13.16 14.13
N PHE A 571 14.31 -13.44 13.76
CA PHE A 571 13.12 -13.04 14.51
C PHE A 571 12.67 -14.09 15.55
N LYS A 572 13.38 -15.22 15.73
CA LYS A 572 13.03 -16.32 16.69
C LYS A 572 13.17 -15.93 18.17
N LYS A 573 13.70 -14.74 18.49
CA LYS A 573 13.77 -14.22 19.86
C LYS A 573 12.88 -12.99 20.09
N THR A 574 12.52 -12.26 19.04
CA THR A 574 11.78 -10.99 19.12
C THR A 574 10.26 -11.22 19.15
N SER A 575 9.84 -12.35 19.70
CA SER A 575 8.71 -13.12 19.21
C SER A 575 7.47 -13.09 20.10
N LYS A 576 6.42 -12.31 19.76
CA LYS A 576 5.12 -12.46 20.46
C LYS A 576 4.51 -13.86 20.26
N TYR A 577 4.19 -14.26 19.02
CA TYR A 577 3.40 -15.48 18.79
C TYR A 577 3.96 -16.43 17.75
N ARG A 578 3.76 -17.71 18.01
CA ARG A 578 3.95 -18.82 17.06
C ARG A 578 2.59 -19.33 16.60
N LEU A 579 2.35 -19.34 15.29
CA LEU A 579 1.19 -20.01 14.72
C LEU A 579 1.37 -21.53 14.87
N LEU A 580 0.47 -22.18 15.60
CA LEU A 580 0.44 -23.64 15.76
C LEU A 580 -0.44 -24.29 14.70
N TYR A 581 -1.68 -23.80 14.59
CA TYR A 581 -2.70 -24.38 13.72
C TYR A 581 -3.48 -23.28 13.01
N ALA A 582 -3.78 -23.52 11.73
CA ALA A 582 -4.72 -22.72 10.95
C ALA A 582 -5.71 -23.69 10.30
N LEU A 583 -6.97 -23.61 10.72
CA LEU A 583 -8.04 -24.52 10.32
C LEU A 583 -9.19 -23.74 9.69
N ARG A 584 -9.93 -24.41 8.82
CA ARG A 584 -11.14 -23.89 8.17
C ARG A 584 -12.25 -24.92 8.29
N ALA A 585 -13.46 -24.41 8.46
CA ALA A 585 -14.68 -25.05 8.02
C ALA A 585 -15.41 -24.13 7.03
N GLN A 586 -15.99 -24.73 6.00
CA GLN A 586 -16.79 -24.06 4.99
C GLN A 586 -18.23 -24.54 5.12
N GLY A 587 -19.19 -23.63 5.32
CA GLY A 587 -20.62 -23.91 5.43
C GLY A 587 -21.42 -23.44 4.22
N ALA A 588 -20.80 -22.84 3.20
CA ALA A 588 -21.51 -22.44 1.99
C ALA A 588 -22.00 -23.61 1.11
N PHE A 589 -21.80 -24.88 1.51
CA PHE A 589 -22.27 -26.03 0.73
C PHE A 589 -23.79 -26.25 0.82
N ASP A 590 -24.47 -25.58 1.77
CA ASP A 590 -25.92 -25.57 1.91
C ASP A 590 -26.50 -24.18 1.59
N ASP A 591 -27.79 -24.12 1.26
CA ASP A 591 -28.47 -22.88 0.86
C ASP A 591 -28.71 -21.93 2.02
N LYS A 592 -28.97 -22.49 3.22
CA LYS A 592 -29.17 -21.71 4.46
C LYS A 592 -27.90 -20.93 4.81
N GLY A 593 -26.77 -21.59 4.74
CA GLY A 593 -25.46 -20.99 4.87
C GLY A 593 -25.23 -19.98 3.76
N TYR A 594 -25.28 -20.42 2.50
CA TYR A 594 -24.98 -19.52 1.37
C TYR A 594 -25.78 -18.21 1.44
N SER A 595 -27.10 -18.28 1.71
CA SER A 595 -27.97 -17.10 1.80
C SER A 595 -27.92 -16.33 3.13
N SER A 596 -27.17 -16.77 4.13
CA SER A 596 -27.14 -16.12 5.45
C SER A 596 -26.69 -14.65 5.44
N VAL A 597 -25.68 -14.34 4.63
CA VAL A 597 -25.17 -12.98 4.40
C VAL A 597 -25.00 -12.78 2.90
N ILE A 598 -25.97 -12.10 2.29
CA ILE A 598 -26.07 -11.94 0.83
C ILE A 598 -26.15 -10.47 0.44
N ARG A 599 -25.41 -10.09 -0.60
CA ARG A 599 -25.52 -8.79 -1.27
C ARG A 599 -26.59 -8.90 -2.36
N GLU A 600 -27.57 -8.02 -2.33
CA GLU A 600 -28.70 -8.01 -3.24
C GLU A 600 -29.21 -6.57 -3.44
N GLU A 601 -30.09 -6.37 -4.41
CA GLU A 601 -30.76 -5.09 -4.65
C GLU A 601 -32.15 -5.13 -4.02
N ASP A 602 -32.59 -4.00 -3.46
CA ASP A 602 -33.97 -3.84 -3.02
C ASP A 602 -34.92 -3.55 -4.19
N SER A 603 -36.22 -3.39 -3.89
CA SER A 603 -37.23 -3.07 -4.91
C SER A 603 -37.05 -1.70 -5.58
N GLU A 604 -36.24 -0.81 -5.00
CA GLU A 604 -35.92 0.52 -5.55
C GLU A 604 -34.56 0.50 -6.30
N GLY A 605 -33.87 -0.64 -6.38
CA GLY A 605 -32.59 -0.82 -7.08
C GLY A 605 -31.35 -0.45 -6.24
N PHE A 606 -31.50 -0.16 -4.94
CA PHE A 606 -30.35 0.10 -4.08
C PHE A 606 -29.68 -1.22 -3.68
N THR A 607 -28.37 -1.33 -3.95
CA THR A 607 -27.59 -2.49 -3.51
C THR A 607 -27.28 -2.38 -2.01
N GLY A 608 -27.59 -3.44 -1.27
CA GLY A 608 -27.24 -3.58 0.14
C GLY A 608 -26.82 -5.00 0.48
N VAL A 609 -26.51 -5.26 1.76
CA VAL A 609 -26.22 -6.62 2.25
C VAL A 609 -27.23 -6.99 3.31
N THR A 610 -27.93 -8.09 3.06
CA THR A 610 -28.97 -8.63 3.92
C THR A 610 -28.40 -9.69 4.85
N LEU A 611 -28.70 -9.55 6.15
CA LEU A 611 -28.46 -10.57 7.17
C LEU A 611 -29.76 -11.36 7.41
N ARG A 612 -29.86 -12.57 6.86
CA ARG A 612 -31.07 -13.41 6.97
C ARG A 612 -31.14 -14.11 8.33
N LYS A 613 -32.36 -14.35 8.83
CA LYS A 613 -32.61 -14.97 10.15
C LYS A 613 -31.98 -16.35 10.29
N ASP A 614 -32.04 -17.15 9.22
CA ASP A 614 -31.48 -18.51 9.13
C ASP A 614 -29.94 -18.54 9.22
N GLY A 615 -29.29 -17.37 9.08
CA GLY A 615 -27.86 -17.24 9.22
C GLY A 615 -27.34 -17.56 10.62
N ARG A 616 -28.17 -17.41 11.66
CA ARG A 616 -27.79 -17.82 13.02
C ARG A 616 -27.67 -19.34 13.14
N ASP A 617 -28.62 -20.09 12.59
CA ASP A 617 -28.61 -21.55 12.64
C ASP A 617 -27.42 -22.10 11.83
N ALA A 618 -27.18 -21.55 10.63
CA ALA A 618 -26.05 -21.93 9.79
C ALA A 618 -24.70 -21.62 10.46
N ALA A 619 -24.57 -20.47 11.13
CA ALA A 619 -23.41 -20.16 11.96
C ALA A 619 -23.24 -21.17 13.09
N HIS A 620 -24.35 -21.57 13.72
CA HIS A 620 -24.37 -22.51 14.84
C HIS A 620 -23.82 -23.89 14.45
N GLU A 621 -24.28 -24.44 13.32
CA GLU A 621 -23.81 -25.72 12.77
C GLU A 621 -22.34 -25.65 12.35
N LEU A 622 -21.94 -24.56 11.69
CA LEU A 622 -20.56 -24.37 11.25
C LEU A 622 -19.57 -24.28 12.41
N PHE A 623 -19.94 -23.61 13.51
CA PHE A 623 -19.14 -23.62 14.73
C PHE A 623 -18.92 -25.04 15.25
N GLY A 624 -19.97 -25.86 15.29
CA GLY A 624 -19.86 -27.26 15.74
C GLY A 624 -18.84 -28.03 14.91
N SER A 625 -18.93 -27.95 13.59
CA SER A 625 -17.99 -28.59 12.65
C SER A 625 -16.56 -28.09 12.84
N ASN A 626 -16.37 -26.78 12.93
CA ASN A 626 -15.06 -26.17 13.13
C ASN A 626 -14.42 -26.58 14.47
N PHE A 627 -15.19 -26.61 15.56
CA PHE A 627 -14.71 -27.05 16.87
C PHE A 627 -14.44 -28.56 16.92
N HIS A 628 -15.20 -29.36 16.18
CA HIS A 628 -14.91 -30.78 16.04
C HIS A 628 -13.52 -31.00 15.42
N ILE A 629 -13.24 -30.32 14.30
CA ILE A 629 -11.93 -30.37 13.63
C ILE A 629 -10.85 -29.86 14.60
N LEU A 630 -11.02 -28.66 15.17
CA LEU A 630 -10.06 -28.07 16.10
C LEU A 630 -9.77 -28.98 17.29
N GLY A 631 -10.81 -29.57 17.89
CA GLY A 631 -10.70 -30.43 19.05
C GLY A 631 -9.81 -31.65 18.82
N SER A 632 -9.83 -32.21 17.60
CA SER A 632 -8.95 -33.31 17.22
C SER A 632 -7.46 -32.95 17.28
N TYR A 633 -7.10 -31.68 17.04
CA TYR A 633 -5.71 -31.21 17.08
C TYR A 633 -5.25 -30.78 18.47
N ILE A 634 -6.11 -30.08 19.21
CA ILE A 634 -5.65 -29.34 20.40
C ILE A 634 -6.06 -29.97 21.74
N LEU A 635 -7.16 -30.73 21.80
CA LEU A 635 -7.67 -31.19 23.10
C LEU A 635 -6.81 -32.33 23.70
N PRO A 636 -6.76 -32.44 25.05
CA PRO A 636 -6.16 -33.58 25.73
C PRO A 636 -6.90 -34.88 25.39
N LEU A 637 -6.22 -36.02 25.52
CA LEU A 637 -6.79 -37.33 25.21
C LEU A 637 -8.08 -37.62 26.02
N GLU A 638 -8.12 -37.21 27.28
CA GLU A 638 -9.30 -37.35 28.14
C GLU A 638 -10.55 -36.67 27.54
N GLU A 639 -10.43 -35.42 27.09
CA GLU A 639 -11.54 -34.68 26.47
C GLU A 639 -11.94 -35.29 25.12
N LYS A 640 -10.96 -35.77 24.35
CA LYS A 640 -11.21 -36.47 23.08
C LYS A 640 -12.02 -37.76 23.29
N VAL A 641 -11.69 -38.53 24.33
CA VAL A 641 -12.40 -39.77 24.68
C VAL A 641 -13.82 -39.47 25.16
N ARG A 642 -14.01 -38.49 26.05
CA ARG A 642 -15.34 -38.08 26.53
C ARG A 642 -16.24 -37.58 25.39
N TYR A 643 -15.68 -36.75 24.51
CA TYR A 643 -16.37 -36.27 23.32
C TYR A 643 -16.71 -37.41 22.35
N GLY A 644 -15.72 -38.28 22.05
CA GLY A 644 -15.91 -39.44 21.18
C GLY A 644 -16.98 -40.40 21.71
N PHE A 645 -17.01 -40.63 23.03
CA PHE A 645 -18.04 -41.44 23.68
C PHE A 645 -19.42 -40.80 23.56
N SER A 646 -19.57 -39.50 23.82
CA SER A 646 -20.85 -38.79 23.67
C SER A 646 -21.38 -38.77 22.22
N VAL A 647 -20.49 -38.62 21.23
CA VAL A 647 -20.87 -38.72 19.81
C VAL A 647 -21.27 -40.16 19.47
N PHE A 648 -20.56 -41.16 20.00
CA PHE A 648 -20.88 -42.57 19.80
C PHE A 648 -22.25 -42.94 20.40
N THR A 649 -22.54 -42.53 21.64
CA THR A 649 -23.84 -42.82 22.29
C THR A 649 -24.99 -42.15 21.55
N ASN A 650 -24.85 -40.88 21.14
CA ASN A 650 -25.92 -40.19 20.41
C ASN A 650 -26.13 -40.76 18.99
N LYS A 651 -25.07 -41.20 18.31
CA LYS A 651 -25.15 -41.71 16.94
C LYS A 651 -25.59 -43.18 16.85
N PHE A 652 -25.19 -44.02 17.81
CA PHE A 652 -25.42 -45.47 17.75
C PHE A 652 -26.42 -45.99 18.79
N LEU A 653 -26.62 -45.31 19.92
CA LEU A 653 -27.57 -45.73 20.95
C LEU A 653 -28.90 -44.97 20.88
N ASN A 654 -29.09 -44.08 19.89
CA ASN A 654 -30.30 -43.27 19.69
C ASN A 654 -30.76 -42.51 20.96
N GLN A 655 -29.83 -42.22 21.87
CA GLN A 655 -30.10 -41.40 23.04
C GLN A 655 -30.12 -39.94 22.61
N SER A 656 -31.24 -39.25 22.78
CA SER A 656 -31.39 -37.82 22.54
C SER A 656 -30.79 -36.98 23.68
N SER A 657 -29.57 -37.31 24.11
CA SER A 657 -28.80 -36.53 25.09
C SER A 657 -28.05 -35.38 24.41
N GLU A 658 -27.93 -34.21 25.04
CA GLU A 658 -27.09 -33.11 24.53
C GLU A 658 -25.66 -33.61 24.25
N ILE A 659 -25.12 -33.35 23.06
CA ILE A 659 -23.73 -33.70 22.71
C ILE A 659 -22.79 -32.99 23.68
N TYR A 660 -21.92 -33.75 24.36
CA TYR A 660 -20.90 -33.20 25.25
C TYR A 660 -20.05 -32.18 24.49
N VAL A 661 -19.99 -30.94 24.96
CA VAL A 661 -19.10 -29.91 24.40
C VAL A 661 -17.75 -30.01 25.10
N PRO A 662 -16.64 -30.27 24.38
CA PRO A 662 -15.32 -30.40 25.00
C PRO A 662 -14.88 -29.13 25.71
N ASN A 663 -14.17 -29.28 26.82
CA ASN A 663 -13.64 -28.14 27.55
C ASN A 663 -12.35 -27.62 26.91
N PHE A 664 -12.50 -26.72 25.92
CA PHE A 664 -11.37 -26.05 25.25
C PHE A 664 -10.50 -25.21 26.20
N SER A 665 -11.03 -24.80 27.36
CA SER A 665 -10.27 -24.01 28.36
C SER A 665 -9.16 -24.82 29.05
N LYS A 666 -9.15 -26.16 28.92
CA LYS A 666 -8.00 -27.00 29.33
C LYS A 666 -6.76 -26.75 28.47
N THR A 667 -6.91 -26.26 27.24
CA THR A 667 -5.80 -26.04 26.31
C THR A 667 -5.65 -24.58 25.89
N ILE A 668 -6.76 -23.89 25.65
CA ILE A 668 -6.78 -22.50 25.20
C ILE A 668 -6.99 -21.60 26.40
N ARG A 669 -6.05 -20.66 26.59
CA ARG A 669 -6.14 -19.70 27.69
C ARG A 669 -6.92 -18.46 27.29
N HIS A 670 -6.78 -17.99 26.04
CA HIS A 670 -7.34 -16.73 25.58
C HIS A 670 -8.10 -16.90 24.27
N TYR A 671 -9.13 -16.09 24.05
CA TYR A 671 -10.04 -16.21 22.91
C TYR A 671 -10.22 -14.84 22.23
N CYS A 672 -10.03 -14.78 20.91
CA CYS A 672 -10.54 -13.70 20.05
C CYS A 672 -11.74 -14.23 19.28
N LEU A 673 -12.89 -13.57 19.43
CA LEU A 673 -14.18 -14.04 18.93
C LEU A 673 -14.69 -13.13 17.81
N PRO A 674 -15.49 -13.63 16.86
CA PRO A 674 -16.08 -12.81 15.81
C PRO A 674 -16.83 -11.60 16.40
N ILE A 675 -16.41 -10.40 16.01
CA ILE A 675 -17.04 -9.14 16.41
C ILE A 675 -18.04 -8.73 15.35
N SER A 676 -19.32 -8.95 15.65
CA SER A 676 -20.44 -8.48 14.83
C SER A 676 -21.47 -7.78 15.72
N ARG A 677 -22.38 -8.53 16.35
CA ARG A 677 -23.32 -8.05 17.39
C ARG A 677 -22.93 -8.58 18.77
N LYS A 678 -23.25 -7.87 19.86
CA LYS A 678 -23.09 -8.37 21.26
C LYS A 678 -23.78 -9.73 21.47
N SER A 679 -24.92 -9.96 20.83
CA SER A 679 -25.67 -11.23 20.90
C SER A 679 -24.84 -12.43 20.42
N ILE A 680 -24.06 -12.27 19.35
CA ILE A 680 -23.24 -13.35 18.79
C ILE A 680 -22.09 -13.71 19.74
N ILE A 681 -21.47 -12.72 20.38
CA ILE A 681 -20.44 -12.95 21.41
C ILE A 681 -21.02 -13.74 22.59
N MET A 682 -22.22 -13.39 23.04
CA MET A 682 -22.92 -14.09 24.13
C MET A 682 -23.35 -15.50 23.74
N GLU A 683 -23.76 -15.71 22.49
CA GLU A 683 -24.13 -17.00 21.91
C GLU A 683 -22.92 -17.97 21.90
N ILE A 684 -21.74 -17.48 21.46
CA ILE A 684 -20.47 -18.22 21.49
C ILE A 684 -20.04 -18.50 22.94
N ARG A 685 -20.14 -17.51 23.85
CA ARG A 685 -19.85 -17.68 25.27
C ARG A 685 -20.67 -18.82 25.88
N LYS A 686 -21.98 -18.83 25.64
CA LYS A 686 -22.90 -19.87 26.13
C LYS A 686 -22.51 -21.24 25.60
N LYS A 687 -22.25 -21.35 24.29
CA LYS A 687 -21.91 -22.61 23.62
C LYS A 687 -20.59 -23.20 24.11
N LEU A 688 -19.55 -22.38 24.24
CA LEU A 688 -18.23 -22.80 24.71
C LEU A 688 -18.10 -22.82 26.24
N LYS A 689 -19.17 -22.50 26.98
CA LYS A 689 -19.19 -22.38 28.44
C LYS A 689 -18.05 -21.50 28.98
N LEU A 690 -17.81 -20.37 28.30
CA LEU A 690 -16.75 -19.42 28.65
C LEU A 690 -17.16 -18.52 29.82
N LYS A 691 -16.22 -18.24 30.72
CA LYS A 691 -16.36 -17.20 31.76
C LYS A 691 -16.35 -15.81 31.12
N ASP A 692 -16.97 -14.82 31.77
CA ASP A 692 -17.07 -13.44 31.24
C ASP A 692 -15.69 -12.80 30.98
N GLU A 693 -14.70 -13.09 31.81
CA GLU A 693 -13.31 -12.66 31.61
C GLU A 693 -12.72 -13.07 30.25
N LYS A 694 -13.21 -14.16 29.65
CA LYS A 694 -12.73 -14.69 28.37
C LYS A 694 -13.33 -13.98 27.16
N ILE A 695 -14.42 -13.24 27.33
CA ILE A 695 -15.09 -12.49 26.25
C ILE A 695 -14.91 -10.98 26.38
N GLU A 696 -14.26 -10.52 27.45
CA GLU A 696 -14.01 -9.10 27.70
C GLU A 696 -13.29 -8.41 26.53
N ALA A 697 -12.29 -9.05 25.92
CA ALA A 697 -11.57 -8.48 24.78
C ALA A 697 -12.50 -8.21 23.58
N ALA A 698 -13.40 -9.14 23.29
CA ALA A 698 -14.40 -9.01 22.23
C ALA A 698 -15.39 -7.88 22.55
N LEU A 699 -15.92 -7.84 23.78
CA LEU A 699 -16.88 -6.83 24.23
C LEU A 699 -16.25 -5.42 24.24
N MET A 700 -15.02 -5.27 24.72
CA MET A 700 -14.34 -3.98 24.78
C MET A 700 -13.94 -3.47 23.41
N THR A 701 -13.57 -4.38 22.50
CA THR A 701 -13.30 -4.02 21.10
C THR A 701 -14.57 -3.56 20.40
N LEU A 702 -15.66 -4.33 20.53
CA LEU A 702 -16.97 -3.96 19.98
C LEU A 702 -17.45 -2.61 20.53
N HIS A 703 -17.34 -2.42 21.85
CA HIS A 703 -17.72 -1.17 22.50
C HIS A 703 -16.89 0.00 21.96
N ARG A 704 -15.56 -0.09 21.96
CA ARG A 704 -14.70 1.06 21.66
C ARG A 704 -14.56 1.38 20.17
N PHE A 705 -14.59 0.38 19.30
CA PHE A 705 -14.25 0.52 17.88
C PHE A 705 -15.38 0.09 16.94
N GLY A 706 -16.40 -0.61 17.42
CA GLY A 706 -17.40 -1.27 16.58
C GLY A 706 -16.83 -2.49 15.84
N SER A 707 -17.61 -3.06 14.91
CA SER A 707 -17.13 -4.13 14.04
C SER A 707 -16.32 -3.54 12.88
N GLN A 708 -15.06 -3.90 12.76
CA GLN A 708 -14.17 -3.48 11.67
C GLN A 708 -13.98 -4.62 10.65
N SER A 709 -14.97 -5.52 10.60
CA SER A 709 -14.96 -6.72 9.78
C SER A 709 -13.68 -7.55 10.01
N SER A 710 -12.82 -7.71 9.00
CA SER A 710 -11.67 -8.60 9.03
C SER A 710 -10.54 -8.16 9.97
N SER A 711 -10.46 -6.88 10.33
CA SER A 711 -9.41 -6.36 11.23
C SER A 711 -9.74 -6.54 12.71
N SER A 712 -11.01 -6.71 13.08
CA SER A 712 -11.49 -6.80 14.47
C SER A 712 -10.76 -7.83 15.34
N LEU A 713 -10.44 -9.00 14.80
CA LEU A 713 -9.74 -10.07 15.53
C LEU A 713 -8.38 -9.63 16.06
N TRP A 714 -7.74 -8.66 15.40
CA TRP A 714 -6.44 -8.13 15.80
C TRP A 714 -6.55 -7.09 16.89
N TYR A 715 -7.66 -6.35 16.96
CA TYR A 715 -7.92 -5.39 18.03
C TYR A 715 -8.15 -6.12 19.36
N GLU A 716 -8.82 -7.28 19.34
CA GLU A 716 -8.95 -8.14 20.52
C GLU A 716 -7.61 -8.66 21.03
N LEU A 717 -6.77 -9.15 20.10
CA LEU A 717 -5.43 -9.65 20.44
C LEU A 717 -4.58 -8.52 21.02
N ALA A 718 -4.63 -7.34 20.40
CA ALA A 718 -3.97 -6.15 20.88
C ALA A 718 -4.48 -5.74 22.28
N TYR A 719 -5.78 -5.78 22.54
CA TYR A 719 -6.35 -5.50 23.87
C TYR A 719 -5.81 -6.45 24.96
N MET A 720 -5.71 -7.74 24.65
CA MET A 720 -5.19 -8.72 25.62
C MET A 720 -3.70 -8.52 25.92
N GLU A 721 -2.92 -8.12 24.92
CA GLU A 721 -1.53 -7.71 25.09
C GLU A 721 -1.42 -6.45 25.97
N ALA A 722 -2.30 -5.48 25.78
CA ALA A 722 -2.34 -4.23 26.55
C ALA A 722 -2.50 -4.45 28.06
N LYS A 723 -3.32 -5.46 28.41
CA LYS A 723 -3.64 -5.81 29.80
C LYS A 723 -2.61 -6.76 30.42
N GLU A 724 -1.52 -7.08 29.72
CA GLU A 724 -0.49 -8.04 30.14
C GLU A 724 -1.08 -9.41 30.55
N ARG A 725 -2.20 -9.81 29.93
CA ARG A 725 -2.92 -11.03 30.29
C ARG A 725 -2.31 -12.29 29.67
N VAL A 726 -1.54 -12.13 28.59
CA VAL A 726 -0.96 -13.24 27.83
C VAL A 726 0.45 -13.52 28.32
N LYS A 727 0.66 -14.69 28.91
CA LYS A 727 1.96 -15.15 29.42
C LYS A 727 2.66 -16.04 28.41
N GLU A 728 3.97 -16.19 28.54
CA GLU A 728 4.72 -17.17 27.75
C GLU A 728 4.12 -18.58 27.93
N GLY A 729 3.95 -19.31 26.82
CA GLY A 729 3.30 -20.62 26.77
C GLY A 729 1.77 -20.58 26.69
N ASP A 730 1.13 -19.43 26.93
CA ASP A 730 -0.32 -19.32 26.76
C ASP A 730 -0.73 -19.53 25.30
N ARG A 731 -1.85 -20.25 25.12
CA ARG A 731 -2.45 -20.46 23.81
C ARG A 731 -3.64 -19.53 23.60
N VAL A 732 -3.66 -18.87 22.44
CA VAL A 732 -4.73 -17.97 22.00
C VAL A 732 -5.47 -18.58 20.82
N LEU A 733 -6.79 -18.69 20.91
CA LEU A 733 -7.66 -19.10 19.79
C LEU A 733 -8.30 -17.87 19.17
N GLN A 734 -8.06 -17.64 17.87
CA GLN A 734 -8.80 -16.64 17.10
C GLN A 734 -9.80 -17.32 16.17
N LEU A 735 -11.05 -16.83 16.18
CA LEU A 735 -12.13 -17.35 15.37
C LEU A 735 -12.67 -16.27 14.45
N GLY A 736 -12.52 -16.45 13.13
CA GLY A 736 -13.05 -15.52 12.12
C GLY A 736 -14.23 -16.10 11.36
N MET A 737 -15.33 -15.34 11.28
CA MET A 737 -16.54 -15.70 10.53
C MET A 737 -16.77 -14.82 9.30
N GLY A 738 -17.26 -15.40 8.20
CA GLY A 738 -17.34 -14.72 6.90
C GLY A 738 -18.58 -15.04 6.07
N THR A 739 -18.71 -14.39 4.91
CA THR A 739 -19.91 -14.36 4.04
C THR A 739 -20.08 -15.64 3.19
N GLY A 740 -21.28 -16.24 3.29
CA GLY A 740 -21.54 -17.66 2.98
C GLY A 740 -20.69 -18.53 3.92
N PRO A 741 -21.24 -18.98 5.05
CA PRO A 741 -20.62 -18.99 6.36
C PRO A 741 -19.30 -19.74 6.29
N LYS A 742 -18.22 -19.01 6.55
CA LYS A 742 -16.87 -19.56 6.65
C LYS A 742 -16.41 -19.37 8.08
N CYS A 743 -15.84 -20.40 8.69
CA CYS A 743 -15.26 -20.30 10.02
C CYS A 743 -13.79 -20.67 9.91
N ASN A 744 -12.90 -19.77 10.31
CA ASN A 744 -11.46 -20.02 10.34
C ASN A 744 -10.97 -19.92 11.78
N SER A 745 -10.19 -20.91 12.19
CA SER A 745 -9.60 -20.98 13.52
C SER A 745 -8.09 -20.85 13.41
N LEU A 746 -7.51 -19.90 14.13
CA LEU A 746 -6.07 -19.78 14.29
C LEU A 746 -5.72 -20.06 15.75
N VAL A 747 -4.74 -20.94 15.96
CA VAL A 747 -4.21 -21.21 17.30
C VAL A 747 -2.79 -20.68 17.37
N TRP A 748 -2.58 -19.75 18.27
CA TRP A 748 -1.29 -19.13 18.54
C TRP A 748 -0.76 -19.58 19.89
N GLU A 749 0.56 -19.64 20.02
CA GLU A 749 1.26 -19.82 21.29
C GLU A 749 2.15 -18.60 21.54
N CYS A 750 2.07 -18.04 22.73
CA CYS A 750 2.92 -16.92 23.14
C CYS A 750 4.34 -17.42 23.41
N ASN A 751 5.34 -16.89 22.69
CA ASN A 751 6.73 -17.38 22.79
C ASN A 751 7.58 -16.63 23.82
N ARG A 752 7.06 -15.57 24.42
CA ARG A 752 7.76 -14.77 25.45
C ARG A 752 6.77 -14.06 26.37
N PRO A 753 7.18 -13.62 27.56
CA PRO A 753 6.32 -12.87 28.47
C PRO A 753 6.03 -11.49 27.87
N ILE A 754 4.75 -11.10 27.81
CA ILE A 754 4.31 -9.78 27.35
C ILE A 754 4.13 -8.89 28.59
N ILE A 755 5.24 -8.34 29.05
CA ILE A 755 5.38 -7.49 30.25
C ILE A 755 6.31 -6.34 29.87
N ASN A 756 6.01 -5.10 30.28
CA ASN A 756 6.79 -3.88 29.98
C ASN A 756 7.00 -3.57 28.48
N GLU A 757 6.20 -4.17 27.60
CA GLU A 757 6.05 -3.75 26.19
C GLU A 757 4.66 -3.13 25.91
N ALA A 758 3.89 -2.84 26.96
CA ALA A 758 2.56 -2.22 26.94
C ALA A 758 2.53 -0.76 26.43
N HIS A 759 3.55 -0.28 25.69
CA HIS A 759 3.66 1.13 25.30
C HIS A 759 3.97 1.42 23.84
N LYS A 760 4.57 0.49 23.08
CA LYS A 760 5.11 0.85 21.74
C LYS A 760 4.50 0.05 20.62
N GLY A 761 3.20 -0.23 20.80
CA GLY A 761 2.32 -0.71 19.76
C GLY A 761 1.34 0.38 19.28
N PRO A 762 0.00 0.19 19.40
CA PRO A 762 -0.70 -0.01 20.65
C PRO A 762 0.01 -0.99 21.59
N TRP A 763 -0.03 -2.28 21.28
CA TRP A 763 0.56 -3.35 22.09
C TRP A 763 1.38 -4.32 21.18
N VAL A 764 2.33 -5.08 21.73
CA VAL A 764 3.63 -5.43 21.08
C VAL A 764 3.96 -6.94 21.17
N ASP A 765 4.71 -7.64 20.29
CA ASP A 765 5.55 -7.33 19.09
C ASP A 765 6.17 -8.69 18.56
N ASN A 766 6.09 -9.11 17.27
CA ASN A 766 7.23 -9.70 16.54
C ASN A 766 7.41 -11.24 16.32
N VAL A 767 6.35 -12.05 16.09
CA VAL A 767 6.35 -13.28 15.18
C VAL A 767 7.01 -14.65 15.53
N TYR A 768 6.70 -15.69 14.72
CA TYR A 768 7.34 -17.03 14.51
C TYR A 768 6.60 -17.78 13.34
N ARG A 769 7.10 -18.80 12.61
CA ARG A 769 8.47 -19.20 12.18
C ARG A 769 8.42 -20.20 10.97
N SER A 770 9.13 -21.34 10.97
CA SER A 770 9.75 -21.95 9.76
C SER A 770 9.74 -23.49 9.60
N PHE A 771 9.53 -24.00 8.36
CA PHE A 771 10.18 -25.19 7.72
C PHE A 771 9.76 -25.30 6.23
N ARG A 772 10.35 -26.21 5.40
CA ARG A 772 10.15 -26.25 3.93
C ARG A 772 10.27 -27.64 3.25
N ILE A 773 9.66 -27.79 2.06
CA ILE A 773 9.71 -28.98 1.16
C ILE A 773 9.72 -28.54 -0.33
N PHE A 774 10.09 -29.43 -1.27
CA PHE A 774 10.04 -29.26 -2.74
C PHE A 774 9.01 -30.22 -3.40
N LEU A 775 8.59 -29.97 -4.66
CA LEU A 775 7.49 -30.71 -5.31
C LEU A 775 7.48 -30.61 -6.86
N LEU A 776 6.64 -31.42 -7.53
CA LEU A 776 6.33 -31.38 -8.98
C LEU A 776 4.80 -31.32 -9.22
N VAL A 777 4.36 -30.54 -10.21
CA VAL A 777 2.96 -30.07 -10.40
C VAL A 777 2.46 -30.30 -11.84
N ARG A 778 1.16 -30.66 -12.02
CA ARG A 778 0.57 -31.19 -13.27
C ARG A 778 -0.85 -30.66 -13.55
N SER A 779 -1.36 -30.62 -14.80
CA SER A 779 -2.68 -29.99 -15.09
C SER A 779 -3.59 -30.57 -16.22
N HIS A 780 -4.88 -30.13 -16.23
CA HIS A 780 -5.95 -30.26 -17.25
C HIS A 780 -6.80 -28.96 -17.33
N VAL A 781 -7.45 -28.66 -18.46
CA VAL A 781 -8.14 -27.37 -18.72
C VAL A 781 -9.51 -27.56 -19.40
N SER A 782 -10.46 -26.65 -19.15
CA SER A 782 -11.81 -26.54 -19.73
C SER A 782 -12.18 -25.07 -19.94
N HIS A 783 -13.10 -24.79 -20.87
CA HIS A 783 -13.35 -23.44 -21.38
C HIS A 783 -14.83 -23.21 -21.64
N LEU A 784 -15.26 -21.95 -21.55
CA LEU A 784 -16.63 -21.58 -21.88
C LEU A 784 -16.82 -21.50 -23.40
N ASN A 785 -17.85 -22.16 -23.91
CA ASN A 785 -18.40 -21.92 -25.25
C ASN A 785 -19.75 -21.23 -25.10
N PRO A 786 -19.81 -19.89 -25.21
CA PRO A 786 -21.08 -19.17 -25.11
C PRO A 786 -22.05 -19.60 -26.22
N PRO A 787 -23.37 -19.64 -25.94
CA PRO A 787 -24.36 -19.96 -26.97
C PRO A 787 -24.40 -18.86 -28.04
N ASN A 788 -24.83 -19.22 -29.26
CA ASN A 788 -24.89 -18.28 -30.39
C ASN A 788 -25.80 -17.06 -30.14
N SER A 789 -26.77 -17.16 -29.23
CA SER A 789 -27.61 -16.03 -28.81
C SER A 789 -26.84 -14.90 -28.12
N TRP A 790 -25.63 -15.16 -27.61
CA TRP A 790 -24.80 -14.14 -26.96
C TRP A 790 -23.92 -13.39 -27.95
N ARG A 791 -23.90 -13.81 -29.23
CA ARG A 791 -23.04 -13.23 -30.25
C ARG A 791 -23.50 -11.82 -30.58
N VAL A 792 -22.55 -10.88 -30.65
CA VAL A 792 -22.84 -9.48 -30.98
C VAL A 792 -22.01 -9.06 -32.20
N PRO A 793 -22.62 -9.03 -33.40
CA PRO A 793 -22.04 -8.37 -34.56
C PRO A 793 -21.83 -6.87 -34.30
N PHE A 794 -20.80 -6.28 -34.90
CA PHE A 794 -20.50 -4.86 -34.86
C PHE A 794 -21.66 -4.04 -35.39
N SER A 795 -22.38 -4.51 -36.42
CA SER A 795 -23.58 -3.82 -36.91
C SER A 795 -24.62 -3.65 -35.82
N SER A 796 -24.95 -4.75 -35.11
CA SER A 796 -25.89 -4.73 -33.97
C SER A 796 -25.36 -3.89 -32.82
N PHE A 797 -24.08 -4.01 -32.47
CA PHE A 797 -23.45 -3.19 -31.42
C PHE A 797 -23.55 -1.69 -31.74
N LEU A 798 -23.27 -1.30 -32.99
CA LEU A 798 -23.31 0.09 -33.44
C LEU A 798 -24.74 0.61 -33.55
N GLU A 799 -25.69 -0.21 -33.99
CA GLU A 799 -27.11 0.13 -34.00
C GLU A 799 -27.64 0.34 -32.58
N HIS A 800 -27.36 -0.57 -31.66
CA HIS A 800 -27.71 -0.42 -30.24
C HIS A 800 -27.05 0.85 -29.67
N SER A 801 -25.78 1.10 -30.02
CA SER A 801 -25.07 2.31 -29.59
C SER A 801 -25.71 3.60 -30.09
N LYS A 802 -26.36 3.60 -31.26
CA LYS A 802 -27.12 4.76 -31.79
C LYS A 802 -28.46 4.96 -31.07
N ILE A 803 -29.08 3.88 -30.60
CA ILE A 803 -30.37 3.92 -29.89
C ILE A 803 -30.17 4.43 -28.45
N ILE A 804 -29.01 4.17 -27.84
CA ILE A 804 -28.66 4.68 -26.51
C ILE A 804 -28.61 6.21 -26.55
N ARG A 805 -29.59 6.86 -25.91
CA ARG A 805 -29.79 8.32 -25.92
C ARG A 805 -28.58 9.14 -25.45
N SER A 806 -27.69 8.56 -24.64
CA SER A 806 -26.50 9.25 -24.16
C SER A 806 -25.39 9.35 -25.22
N HIS A 807 -25.40 8.51 -26.27
CA HIS A 807 -24.36 8.51 -27.29
C HIS A 807 -24.68 9.46 -28.44
N ASP A 808 -23.68 10.26 -28.85
CA ASP A 808 -23.75 11.09 -30.05
C ASP A 808 -23.09 10.40 -31.26
N GLN A 809 -23.21 10.98 -32.45
CA GLN A 809 -22.63 10.41 -33.67
C GLN A 809 -21.10 10.26 -33.55
N GLN A 810 -20.41 11.20 -32.88
CA GLN A 810 -18.96 11.12 -32.69
C GLN A 810 -18.54 9.94 -31.81
N THR A 811 -19.35 9.62 -30.79
CA THR A 811 -19.19 8.45 -29.94
C THR A 811 -19.33 7.17 -30.76
N VAL A 812 -20.39 7.08 -31.56
CA VAL A 812 -20.62 5.90 -32.42
C VAL A 812 -19.49 5.73 -33.44
N ASP A 813 -19.00 6.81 -34.05
CA ASP A 813 -17.86 6.78 -34.97
C ASP A 813 -16.57 6.31 -34.27
N PHE A 814 -16.35 6.76 -33.03
CA PHE A 814 -15.24 6.31 -32.21
C PHE A 814 -15.34 4.82 -31.88
N LEU A 815 -16.50 4.33 -31.41
CA LEU A 815 -16.74 2.91 -31.13
C LEU A 815 -16.54 2.05 -32.39
N SER A 816 -17.07 2.49 -33.53
CA SER A 816 -16.86 1.85 -34.83
C SER A 816 -15.38 1.73 -35.19
N LYS A 817 -14.62 2.82 -35.01
CA LYS A 817 -13.17 2.81 -35.22
C LYS A 817 -12.45 1.86 -34.27
N VAL A 818 -12.84 1.80 -32.99
CA VAL A 818 -12.22 0.90 -32.02
C VAL A 818 -12.52 -0.56 -32.36
N LEU A 819 -13.77 -0.91 -32.69
CA LEU A 819 -14.16 -2.27 -33.07
C LEU A 819 -13.38 -2.75 -34.31
N THR A 820 -13.37 -1.95 -35.38
CA THR A 820 -12.70 -2.29 -36.65
C THR A 820 -11.18 -2.40 -36.52
N THR A 821 -10.55 -1.64 -35.61
CA THR A 821 -9.10 -1.67 -35.39
C THR A 821 -8.63 -2.61 -34.27
N SER A 822 -9.56 -3.15 -33.47
CA SER A 822 -9.23 -4.02 -32.32
C SER A 822 -8.55 -5.33 -32.72
N GLY A 823 -8.93 -5.89 -33.88
CA GLY A 823 -8.51 -7.21 -34.36
C GLY A 823 -9.48 -8.34 -33.99
N GLN A 824 -10.57 -8.05 -33.30
CA GLN A 824 -11.63 -9.02 -33.04
C GLN A 824 -12.59 -9.12 -34.25
N SER A 825 -13.37 -10.19 -34.32
CA SER A 825 -14.37 -10.38 -35.38
C SER A 825 -15.81 -10.13 -34.91
N GLU A 826 -16.72 -10.20 -35.86
CA GLU A 826 -18.18 -10.21 -35.71
C GLU A 826 -18.72 -11.45 -34.94
N GLN A 827 -17.84 -12.36 -34.49
CA GLN A 827 -18.21 -13.63 -33.83
C GLN A 827 -18.04 -13.61 -32.31
N THR A 828 -17.74 -12.44 -31.75
CA THR A 828 -17.49 -12.30 -30.31
C THR A 828 -18.79 -12.21 -29.48
N TYR A 829 -18.68 -12.49 -28.18
CA TYR A 829 -19.82 -12.66 -27.29
C TYR A 829 -19.89 -11.62 -26.18
N LEU A 830 -21.11 -11.18 -25.85
CA LEU A 830 -21.44 -10.40 -24.66
C LEU A 830 -22.50 -11.16 -23.83
N PRO A 831 -22.49 -11.02 -22.49
CA PRO A 831 -23.48 -11.67 -21.64
C PRO A 831 -24.87 -11.08 -21.86
N PRO A 832 -25.96 -11.81 -21.59
CA PRO A 832 -27.33 -11.39 -21.88
C PRO A 832 -27.69 -9.99 -21.39
N SER A 833 -27.23 -9.63 -20.20
CA SER A 833 -27.46 -8.32 -19.58
C SER A 833 -26.94 -7.14 -20.39
N LEU A 834 -25.92 -7.36 -21.23
CA LEU A 834 -25.36 -6.33 -22.12
C LEU A 834 -26.05 -6.25 -23.50
N HIS A 835 -27.04 -7.11 -23.78
CA HIS A 835 -27.87 -7.01 -24.98
C HIS A 835 -29.08 -6.10 -24.80
N TYR A 836 -29.46 -5.78 -23.56
CA TYR A 836 -30.52 -4.80 -23.28
C TYR A 836 -30.13 -3.39 -23.79
N ILE A 837 -31.14 -2.57 -24.06
CA ILE A 837 -30.96 -1.18 -24.53
C ILE A 837 -31.69 -0.24 -23.56
N PRO A 838 -30.98 0.51 -22.70
CA PRO A 838 -29.53 0.47 -22.49
C PRO A 838 -29.07 -0.84 -21.79
N PRO A 839 -27.77 -1.19 -21.89
CA PRO A 839 -27.20 -2.33 -21.18
C PRO A 839 -27.44 -2.27 -19.67
N THR A 840 -27.75 -3.41 -19.07
CA THR A 840 -28.06 -3.52 -17.64
C THR A 840 -26.83 -3.95 -16.85
N SER A 841 -26.53 -3.24 -15.75
CA SER A 841 -25.34 -3.44 -14.89
C SER A 841 -25.70 -3.67 -13.42
N THR A 842 -26.90 -4.19 -13.16
CA THR A 842 -27.40 -4.53 -11.83
C THR A 842 -26.56 -5.64 -11.18
N HIS A 843 -26.57 -5.68 -9.85
CA HIS A 843 -25.89 -6.71 -9.07
C HIS A 843 -26.43 -8.10 -9.38
N GLU A 844 -27.74 -8.25 -9.53
CA GLU A 844 -28.39 -9.52 -9.85
C GLU A 844 -27.92 -10.07 -11.21
N GLU A 845 -27.89 -9.22 -12.24
CA GLU A 845 -27.39 -9.62 -13.57
C GLU A 845 -25.92 -10.02 -13.54
N ALA A 846 -25.10 -9.36 -12.71
CA ALA A 846 -23.70 -9.74 -12.51
C ALA A 846 -23.55 -11.11 -11.81
N VAL A 847 -24.40 -11.42 -10.82
CA VAL A 847 -24.46 -12.76 -10.19
C VAL A 847 -24.94 -13.82 -11.18
N ASN A 848 -25.94 -13.51 -12.00
CA ASN A 848 -26.46 -14.41 -13.02
C ASN A 848 -25.42 -14.68 -14.11
N GLU A 849 -24.73 -13.64 -14.59
CA GLU A 849 -23.58 -13.78 -15.49
C GLU A 849 -22.53 -14.72 -14.88
N ALA A 850 -22.16 -14.54 -13.60
CA ALA A 850 -21.20 -15.39 -12.93
C ALA A 850 -21.62 -16.88 -12.91
N ARG A 851 -22.89 -17.18 -12.69
CA ARG A 851 -23.42 -18.56 -12.76
C ARG A 851 -23.30 -19.12 -14.17
N LEU A 852 -23.73 -18.35 -15.17
CA LEU A 852 -23.73 -18.75 -16.58
C LEU A 852 -22.32 -19.03 -17.12
N VAL A 853 -21.30 -18.35 -16.61
CA VAL A 853 -19.90 -18.54 -17.08
C VAL A 853 -19.08 -19.50 -16.23
N LEU A 854 -19.35 -19.65 -14.93
CA LEU A 854 -18.55 -20.50 -14.04
C LEU A 854 -19.06 -21.94 -13.96
N PHE A 855 -20.38 -22.16 -14.02
CA PHE A 855 -20.95 -23.49 -13.84
C PHE A 855 -20.62 -24.43 -15.02
N PRO A 856 -20.86 -24.04 -16.29
CA PRO A 856 -20.61 -24.95 -17.40
C PRO A 856 -19.14 -25.36 -17.51
N VAL A 857 -18.21 -24.44 -17.24
CA VAL A 857 -16.76 -24.75 -17.32
C VAL A 857 -16.29 -25.67 -16.20
N PHE A 858 -16.93 -25.58 -15.02
CA PHE A 858 -16.62 -26.47 -13.91
C PHE A 858 -17.16 -27.88 -14.16
N GLU A 859 -18.39 -28.00 -14.66
CA GLU A 859 -18.99 -29.28 -15.08
C GLU A 859 -18.19 -29.96 -16.19
N ASP A 860 -17.81 -29.20 -17.22
CA ASP A 860 -16.99 -29.70 -18.32
C ASP A 860 -15.64 -30.22 -17.79
N LEU A 861 -14.98 -29.49 -16.88
CA LEU A 861 -13.73 -29.93 -16.24
C LEU A 861 -13.90 -31.23 -15.45
N LEU A 862 -14.94 -31.33 -14.62
CA LEU A 862 -15.21 -32.52 -13.84
C LEU A 862 -15.50 -33.72 -14.76
N SER A 863 -16.27 -33.52 -15.83
CA SER A 863 -16.57 -34.57 -16.82
C SER A 863 -15.32 -35.08 -17.53
N LYS A 864 -14.44 -34.17 -18.00
CA LYS A 864 -13.19 -34.48 -18.70
C LYS A 864 -12.18 -35.19 -17.81
N THR A 865 -12.16 -34.83 -16.52
CA THR A 865 -11.22 -35.39 -15.54
C THR A 865 -11.78 -36.61 -14.81
N ARG A 866 -13.07 -36.91 -15.01
CA ARG A 866 -13.82 -37.97 -14.30
C ARG A 866 -13.71 -37.84 -12.78
N LEU A 867 -13.69 -36.60 -12.29
CA LEU A 867 -13.68 -36.28 -10.87
C LEU A 867 -15.09 -35.88 -10.43
N SER A 868 -15.44 -36.21 -9.20
CA SER A 868 -16.62 -35.64 -8.55
C SER A 868 -16.28 -34.30 -7.89
N PRO A 869 -17.27 -33.43 -7.62
CA PRO A 869 -17.04 -32.22 -6.81
C PRO A 869 -16.39 -32.51 -5.46
N ARG A 870 -16.65 -33.70 -4.89
CA ARG A 870 -16.05 -34.17 -3.64
C ARG A 870 -14.56 -34.52 -3.77
N ASP A 871 -13.99 -34.64 -4.95
CA ASP A 871 -12.56 -34.91 -5.15
C ASP A 871 -11.70 -33.64 -5.20
N ILE A 872 -12.32 -32.46 -5.07
CA ILE A 872 -11.65 -31.17 -5.14
C ILE A 872 -11.24 -30.71 -3.74
N ASP A 873 -9.94 -30.47 -3.53
CA ASP A 873 -9.38 -30.11 -2.23
C ASP A 873 -9.23 -28.59 -2.05
N ILE A 874 -8.98 -27.87 -3.16
CA ILE A 874 -8.74 -26.43 -3.19
C ILE A 874 -9.44 -25.83 -4.41
N ILE A 875 -10.11 -24.68 -4.24
CA ILE A 875 -10.69 -23.91 -5.34
C ILE A 875 -10.19 -22.45 -5.29
N ILE A 876 -9.69 -21.94 -6.41
CA ILE A 876 -9.23 -20.55 -6.56
C ILE A 876 -10.05 -19.91 -7.68
N VAL A 877 -10.86 -18.92 -7.35
CA VAL A 877 -11.63 -18.14 -8.33
C VAL A 877 -10.99 -16.77 -8.50
N ASN A 878 -10.83 -16.29 -9.73
CA ASN A 878 -10.30 -14.95 -10.02
C ASN A 878 -11.20 -14.19 -11.00
N CYS A 879 -11.50 -12.94 -10.66
CA CYS A 879 -12.26 -11.96 -11.44
C CYS A 879 -11.76 -10.54 -11.06
N ILE A 880 -11.62 -9.63 -12.02
CA ILE A 880 -11.03 -8.30 -11.76
C ILE A 880 -12.03 -7.41 -11.02
N GLY A 881 -13.20 -7.20 -11.60
CA GLY A 881 -14.10 -6.08 -11.27
C GLY A 881 -15.26 -6.39 -10.35
N PHE A 882 -15.56 -7.67 -10.09
CA PHE A 882 -16.74 -8.11 -9.35
C PHE A 882 -16.40 -8.97 -8.12
N CYS A 883 -16.80 -8.51 -6.94
CA CYS A 883 -16.65 -9.24 -5.68
C CYS A 883 -17.98 -9.30 -4.88
N PRO A 884 -18.87 -10.26 -5.19
CA PRO A 884 -20.12 -10.40 -4.45
C PRO A 884 -19.87 -10.94 -3.04
N SER A 885 -20.90 -10.81 -2.19
CA SER A 885 -20.98 -11.49 -0.90
C SER A 885 -22.24 -12.35 -0.88
N PRO A 886 -22.15 -13.68 -0.75
CA PRO A 886 -20.94 -14.50 -0.66
C PRO A 886 -20.03 -14.44 -1.92
N SER A 887 -18.72 -14.70 -1.76
CA SER A 887 -17.76 -14.70 -2.88
C SER A 887 -18.15 -15.61 -4.06
N LEU A 888 -17.60 -15.37 -5.25
CA LEU A 888 -17.74 -16.25 -6.42
C LEU A 888 -17.38 -17.71 -6.12
N SER A 889 -16.33 -17.94 -5.32
CA SER A 889 -15.97 -19.29 -4.86
C SER A 889 -17.07 -19.96 -4.03
N SER A 890 -17.83 -19.19 -3.24
CA SER A 890 -18.96 -19.69 -2.46
C SER A 890 -20.15 -20.05 -3.36
N ILE A 891 -20.37 -19.32 -4.46
CA ILE A 891 -21.42 -19.64 -5.45
C ILE A 891 -21.20 -21.05 -6.02
N VAL A 892 -19.97 -21.38 -6.39
CA VAL A 892 -19.61 -22.71 -6.91
C VAL A 892 -19.70 -23.78 -5.80
N ILE A 893 -19.24 -23.48 -4.59
CA ILE A 893 -19.29 -24.44 -3.47
C ILE A 893 -20.72 -24.83 -3.12
N ASN A 894 -21.64 -23.86 -3.14
CA ASN A 894 -23.06 -24.07 -2.88
C ASN A 894 -23.68 -24.95 -3.97
N ASN A 895 -23.58 -24.53 -5.23
CA ASN A 895 -24.23 -25.21 -6.35
C ASN A 895 -23.84 -26.69 -6.50
N TYR A 896 -22.58 -27.03 -6.22
CA TYR A 896 -22.06 -28.39 -6.39
C TYR A 896 -21.84 -29.15 -5.07
N SER A 897 -22.28 -28.57 -3.94
CA SER A 897 -22.14 -29.14 -2.59
C SER A 897 -20.74 -29.70 -2.33
N LEU A 898 -19.71 -28.88 -2.58
CA LEU A 898 -18.32 -29.27 -2.33
C LEU A 898 -18.11 -29.63 -0.85
N ARG A 899 -17.04 -30.39 -0.57
CA ARG A 899 -16.77 -30.84 0.80
C ARG A 899 -16.64 -29.65 1.77
N HIS A 900 -17.11 -29.84 2.99
CA HIS A 900 -17.04 -28.85 4.08
C HIS A 900 -15.61 -28.40 4.45
N ASP A 901 -14.58 -29.16 4.05
CA ASP A 901 -13.17 -28.88 4.31
C ASP A 901 -12.42 -28.25 3.11
N VAL A 902 -13.13 -27.95 2.02
CA VAL A 902 -12.56 -27.36 0.81
C VAL A 902 -11.90 -26.00 1.08
N LYS A 903 -10.70 -25.80 0.54
CA LYS A 903 -9.97 -24.52 0.67
C LYS A 903 -10.34 -23.60 -0.49
N SER A 904 -11.20 -22.60 -0.23
CA SER A 904 -11.63 -21.62 -1.24
C SER A 904 -10.88 -20.28 -1.15
N PHE A 905 -10.44 -19.74 -2.28
CA PHE A 905 -9.83 -18.40 -2.39
C PHE A 905 -10.49 -17.60 -3.53
N ASN A 906 -10.69 -16.29 -3.32
CA ASN A 906 -11.21 -15.37 -4.34
C ASN A 906 -10.22 -14.22 -4.57
N ILE A 907 -9.57 -14.21 -5.74
CA ILE A 907 -8.59 -13.21 -6.17
C ILE A 907 -9.30 -12.08 -6.92
N SER A 908 -8.89 -10.84 -6.68
CA SER A 908 -9.40 -9.65 -7.39
C SER A 908 -8.34 -8.59 -7.68
N GLY A 909 -8.63 -7.65 -8.59
CA GLY A 909 -7.80 -6.47 -8.86
C GLY A 909 -6.45 -6.72 -9.54
N MET A 910 -6.23 -7.90 -10.13
CA MET A 910 -4.94 -8.32 -10.72
C MET A 910 -4.86 -8.19 -12.25
N GLY A 911 -5.94 -7.79 -12.90
CA GLY A 911 -5.99 -7.69 -14.36
C GLY A 911 -5.95 -9.04 -15.08
N CYS A 912 -5.65 -9.02 -16.38
CA CYS A 912 -5.54 -10.22 -17.21
C CYS A 912 -4.39 -11.16 -16.80
N SER A 913 -3.52 -10.75 -15.87
CA SER A 913 -2.49 -11.62 -15.26
C SER A 913 -3.03 -12.53 -14.14
N ALA A 914 -4.28 -12.36 -13.70
CA ALA A 914 -4.83 -13.03 -12.53
C ALA A 914 -4.79 -14.56 -12.60
N SER A 915 -5.02 -15.14 -13.78
CA SER A 915 -4.94 -16.59 -14.01
C SER A 915 -3.53 -17.13 -13.77
N ALA A 916 -2.50 -16.47 -14.31
CA ALA A 916 -1.12 -16.87 -14.10
C ALA A 916 -0.71 -16.74 -12.61
N ILE A 917 -1.21 -15.71 -11.93
CA ILE A 917 -1.01 -15.53 -10.49
C ILE A 917 -1.71 -16.64 -9.69
N ALA A 918 -2.92 -17.05 -10.10
CA ALA A 918 -3.65 -18.15 -9.48
C ALA A 918 -2.91 -19.49 -9.66
N VAL A 919 -2.26 -19.72 -10.79
CA VAL A 919 -1.39 -20.90 -11.00
C VAL A 919 -0.16 -20.85 -10.10
N ASP A 920 0.53 -19.70 -9.96
CA ASP A 920 1.65 -19.55 -9.01
C ASP A 920 1.20 -19.84 -7.58
N MET A 921 0.03 -19.33 -7.19
CA MET A 921 -0.58 -19.62 -5.88
C MET A 921 -0.89 -21.11 -5.71
N ALA A 922 -1.53 -21.74 -6.69
CA ALA A 922 -1.84 -23.17 -6.67
C ALA A 922 -0.58 -24.03 -6.56
N GLN A 923 0.48 -23.67 -7.28
CA GLN A 923 1.78 -24.35 -7.19
C GLN A 923 2.34 -24.29 -5.75
N ASN A 924 2.25 -23.13 -5.09
CA ASN A 924 2.72 -22.97 -3.71
C ASN A 924 1.84 -23.74 -2.72
N LEU A 925 0.52 -23.78 -2.92
CA LEU A 925 -0.39 -24.58 -2.10
C LEU A 925 -0.14 -26.09 -2.25
N LEU A 926 0.09 -26.57 -3.49
CA LEU A 926 0.39 -27.98 -3.77
C LEU A 926 1.75 -28.42 -3.21
N LYS A 927 2.70 -27.50 -3.00
CA LYS A 927 3.96 -27.80 -2.30
C LYS A 927 3.74 -28.08 -0.80
N VAL A 928 2.63 -27.61 -0.23
CA VAL A 928 2.29 -27.79 1.19
C VAL A 928 1.27 -28.91 1.39
N HIS A 929 0.33 -29.07 0.47
CA HIS A 929 -0.74 -30.05 0.55
C HIS A 929 -0.45 -31.22 -0.40
N GLU A 930 0.00 -32.34 0.14
CA GLU A 930 0.25 -33.57 -0.61
C GLU A 930 -1.05 -34.18 -1.18
N ASN A 931 -0.92 -34.92 -2.28
CA ASN A 931 -2.01 -35.66 -2.94
C ASN A 931 -3.32 -34.86 -3.09
N SER A 932 -3.21 -33.60 -3.48
CA SER A 932 -4.33 -32.66 -3.56
C SER A 932 -4.65 -32.26 -5.00
N ASN A 933 -5.93 -31.96 -5.24
CA ASN A 933 -6.51 -31.42 -6.46
C ASN A 933 -6.91 -29.96 -6.23
N VAL A 934 -6.36 -29.05 -7.04
CA VAL A 934 -6.71 -27.63 -7.07
C VAL A 934 -7.49 -27.34 -8.35
N VAL A 935 -8.64 -26.69 -8.23
CA VAL A 935 -9.35 -26.12 -9.39
C VAL A 935 -9.17 -24.61 -9.38
N ILE A 936 -8.74 -24.05 -10.52
CA ILE A 936 -8.70 -22.61 -10.77
C ILE A 936 -9.83 -22.27 -11.72
N LEU A 937 -10.68 -21.31 -11.36
CA LEU A 937 -11.69 -20.73 -12.23
C LEU A 937 -11.33 -19.27 -12.54
N SER A 938 -11.17 -18.95 -13.81
CA SER A 938 -10.82 -17.61 -14.31
C SER A 938 -11.94 -17.08 -15.17
N THR A 939 -12.52 -15.95 -14.81
CA THR A 939 -13.57 -15.27 -15.60
C THR A 939 -13.52 -13.76 -15.37
N GLU A 940 -14.14 -13.00 -16.26
CA GLU A 940 -14.53 -11.60 -16.01
C GLU A 940 -16.05 -11.47 -16.05
N ILE A 941 -16.60 -10.59 -15.20
CA ILE A 941 -18.03 -10.29 -15.17
C ILE A 941 -18.23 -8.91 -15.81
N LEU A 942 -18.65 -8.91 -17.08
CA LEU A 942 -18.64 -7.71 -17.92
C LEU A 942 -19.78 -6.76 -17.60
N SER A 943 -20.92 -7.28 -17.13
CA SER A 943 -22.08 -6.48 -16.74
C SER A 943 -21.73 -5.38 -15.74
N LYS A 944 -20.85 -5.65 -14.77
CA LYS A 944 -20.44 -4.67 -13.76
C LYS A 944 -19.34 -3.70 -14.22
N ASP A 945 -18.68 -4.01 -15.32
CA ASP A 945 -17.57 -3.23 -15.89
C ASP A 945 -18.00 -2.37 -17.09
N TRP A 946 -19.29 -2.41 -17.47
CA TRP A 946 -19.84 -1.59 -18.55
C TRP A 946 -19.80 -0.10 -18.20
N TYR A 947 -19.12 0.70 -19.04
CA TYR A 947 -19.06 2.15 -18.88
C TYR A 947 -20.22 2.83 -19.65
N ALA A 948 -21.04 3.60 -18.94
CA ALA A 948 -22.23 4.26 -19.50
C ALA A 948 -22.03 5.75 -19.85
N GLY A 949 -20.89 6.34 -19.49
CA GLY A 949 -20.57 7.75 -19.74
C GLY A 949 -20.05 8.01 -21.16
N LYS A 950 -19.45 9.18 -21.40
CA LYS A 950 -19.01 9.65 -22.74
C LYS A 950 -17.49 9.77 -22.93
N ASP A 951 -16.70 9.50 -21.90
CA ASP A 951 -15.24 9.57 -21.98
C ASP A 951 -14.69 8.45 -22.89
N ARG A 952 -14.10 8.87 -24.01
CA ARG A 952 -13.51 7.97 -25.00
C ARG A 952 -12.40 7.09 -24.44
N THR A 953 -11.69 7.54 -23.41
CA THR A 953 -10.60 6.77 -22.79
C THR A 953 -11.11 5.59 -21.96
N MET A 954 -12.35 5.67 -21.46
CA MET A 954 -13.03 4.61 -20.71
C MET A 954 -13.86 3.69 -21.62
N MET A 955 -14.41 4.20 -22.72
CA MET A 955 -15.22 3.45 -23.69
C MET A 955 -14.50 2.30 -24.40
N ILE A 956 -13.17 2.33 -24.46
CA ILE A 956 -12.38 1.31 -25.17
C ILE A 956 -12.71 -0.09 -24.64
N LEU A 957 -12.96 -0.23 -23.34
CA LEU A 957 -13.23 -1.52 -22.72
C LEU A 957 -14.55 -2.15 -23.16
N ASN A 958 -15.61 -1.35 -23.36
CA ASN A 958 -16.90 -1.83 -23.88
C ASN A 958 -16.74 -2.52 -25.25
N CYS A 959 -15.75 -2.09 -26.04
CA CYS A 959 -15.46 -2.66 -27.35
C CYS A 959 -14.54 -3.88 -27.30
N VAL A 960 -13.62 -3.98 -26.34
CA VAL A 960 -12.51 -4.96 -26.38
C VAL A 960 -12.78 -6.21 -25.53
N PHE A 961 -13.39 -6.04 -24.35
CA PHE A 961 -13.65 -7.17 -23.46
C PHE A 961 -14.86 -7.97 -23.92
N ARG A 962 -14.75 -9.30 -23.86
CA ARG A 962 -15.74 -10.27 -24.33
C ARG A 962 -15.87 -11.42 -23.35
N SER A 963 -17.04 -12.04 -23.33
CA SER A 963 -17.33 -13.11 -22.38
C SER A 963 -16.40 -14.29 -22.58
N GLY A 964 -15.79 -14.77 -21.50
CA GLY A 964 -14.97 -15.96 -21.51
C GLY A 964 -14.65 -16.42 -20.10
N SER A 965 -14.49 -17.73 -19.97
CA SER A 965 -14.21 -18.37 -18.69
C SER A 965 -13.40 -19.64 -18.93
N ALA A 966 -12.53 -19.97 -17.98
CA ALA A 966 -11.69 -21.16 -18.03
C ALA A 966 -11.61 -21.83 -16.66
N ALA A 967 -11.64 -23.15 -16.66
CA ALA A 967 -11.47 -23.99 -15.49
C ALA A 967 -10.21 -24.87 -15.67
N VAL A 968 -9.34 -24.87 -14.66
CA VAL A 968 -8.04 -25.56 -14.72
C VAL A 968 -7.90 -26.46 -13.51
N LEU A 969 -7.75 -27.77 -13.72
CA LEU A 969 -7.36 -28.70 -12.67
C LEU A 969 -5.84 -28.74 -12.60
N ILE A 970 -5.28 -28.54 -11.41
CA ILE A 970 -3.87 -28.74 -11.11
C ILE A 970 -3.74 -29.74 -9.97
N THR A 971 -2.87 -30.74 -10.11
CA THR A 971 -2.71 -31.81 -9.11
C THR A 971 -1.25 -32.16 -8.89
N ASN A 972 -0.95 -32.60 -7.66
CA ASN A 972 0.33 -33.22 -7.32
C ASN A 972 0.22 -34.74 -7.07
N LYS A 973 -0.98 -35.32 -7.21
CA LYS A 973 -1.22 -36.77 -7.05
C LYS A 973 -0.33 -37.59 -7.98
N ARG A 974 0.36 -38.59 -7.44
CA ARG A 974 1.30 -39.44 -8.20
C ARG A 974 0.59 -40.23 -9.32
N SER A 975 -0.63 -40.69 -9.04
CA SER A 975 -1.49 -41.40 -10.01
C SER A 975 -1.76 -40.59 -11.28
N ALA A 976 -1.75 -39.25 -11.19
CA ALA A 976 -1.99 -38.37 -12.32
C ALA A 976 -0.77 -38.16 -13.24
N LYS A 977 0.44 -38.68 -12.94
CA LYS A 977 1.64 -38.48 -13.80
C LYS A 977 1.34 -38.83 -15.25
N ARG A 978 0.86 -40.05 -15.49
CA ARG A 978 0.74 -40.61 -16.84
C ARG A 978 -0.38 -39.97 -17.65
N ASN A 979 -1.39 -39.41 -16.99
CA ASN A 979 -2.59 -38.89 -17.65
C ASN A 979 -2.57 -37.36 -17.79
N SER A 980 -1.73 -36.66 -17.01
CA SER A 980 -1.63 -35.20 -17.06
C SER A 980 -1.15 -34.69 -18.42
N LYS A 981 -1.75 -33.60 -18.90
CA LYS A 981 -1.36 -32.96 -20.15
C LYS A 981 -0.01 -32.25 -20.03
N TYR A 982 0.11 -31.42 -19.01
CA TYR A 982 1.26 -30.55 -18.81
C TYR A 982 1.87 -30.69 -17.42
N ARG A 983 3.16 -30.39 -17.33
CA ARG A 983 3.91 -30.19 -16.09
C ARG A 983 4.37 -28.74 -15.98
N LEU A 984 4.09 -28.10 -14.85
CA LEU A 984 4.56 -26.74 -14.60
C LEU A 984 6.06 -26.77 -14.24
N ILE A 985 6.88 -26.08 -15.03
CA ILE A 985 8.34 -26.06 -14.89
C ILE A 985 8.82 -24.82 -14.12
N TYR A 986 8.27 -23.67 -14.45
CA TYR A 986 8.78 -22.39 -13.99
C TYR A 986 7.65 -21.36 -13.90
N THR A 987 7.72 -20.50 -12.88
CA THR A 987 6.86 -19.35 -12.69
C THR A 987 7.72 -18.12 -12.42
N LEU A 988 7.38 -16.97 -13.01
CA LEU A 988 8.01 -15.69 -12.73
C LEU A 988 6.93 -14.61 -12.61
N ARG A 989 7.10 -13.72 -11.63
CA ARG A 989 6.25 -12.55 -11.44
C ARG A 989 7.12 -11.31 -11.31
N THR A 990 6.78 -10.27 -12.06
CA THR A 990 7.33 -8.92 -11.90
C THR A 990 6.19 -7.91 -11.97
N GLN A 991 6.42 -6.71 -11.43
CA GLN A 991 5.44 -5.64 -11.49
C GLN A 991 6.09 -4.27 -11.54
N GLY A 992 5.43 -3.31 -12.18
CA GLY A 992 5.84 -1.91 -12.30
C GLY A 992 5.06 -0.96 -11.40
N ALA A 993 4.06 -1.43 -10.63
CA ALA A 993 3.21 -0.57 -9.79
C ALA A 993 3.96 0.35 -8.80
N PHE A 994 5.24 0.11 -8.53
CA PHE A 994 6.05 0.98 -7.68
C PHE A 994 6.33 2.36 -8.29
N ASP A 995 6.15 2.51 -9.60
CA ASP A 995 6.24 3.78 -10.34
C ASP A 995 4.85 4.39 -10.58
N ASP A 996 4.72 5.71 -10.49
CA ASP A 996 3.44 6.41 -10.62
C ASP A 996 2.87 6.36 -12.04
N LYS A 997 3.69 6.45 -13.08
CA LYS A 997 3.22 6.36 -14.47
C LYS A 997 2.71 4.96 -14.74
N ALA A 998 3.47 3.97 -14.30
CA ALA A 998 3.11 2.57 -14.39
C ALA A 998 1.81 2.29 -13.60
N TYR A 999 1.70 2.76 -12.36
CA TYR A 999 0.47 2.63 -11.54
C TYR A 999 -0.75 3.26 -12.23
N ASN A 1000 -0.62 4.48 -12.75
CA ASN A 1000 -1.73 5.23 -13.37
C ASN A 1000 -2.03 4.81 -14.83
N SER A 1001 -1.26 3.88 -15.41
CA SER A 1001 -1.40 3.46 -16.82
C SER A 1001 -2.79 2.93 -17.19
N ALA A 1002 -3.42 2.21 -16.26
CA ALA A 1002 -4.78 1.68 -16.37
C ALA A 1002 -5.45 1.73 -15.00
N ILE A 1003 -6.35 2.69 -14.82
CA ILE A 1003 -6.97 2.99 -13.51
C ILE A 1003 -8.49 3.03 -13.62
N ARG A 1004 -9.17 2.46 -12.63
CA ARG A 1004 -10.62 2.57 -12.44
C ARG A 1004 -10.91 3.87 -11.69
N GLU A 1005 -11.72 4.72 -12.29
CA GLU A 1005 -12.09 6.03 -11.78
C GLU A 1005 -13.48 6.44 -12.28
N GLU A 1006 -14.08 7.44 -11.66
CA GLU A 1006 -15.35 8.04 -12.12
C GLU A 1006 -15.04 9.19 -13.07
N ASP A 1007 -15.87 9.35 -14.10
CA ASP A 1007 -15.80 10.52 -14.98
C ASP A 1007 -16.42 11.77 -14.32
N SER A 1008 -16.43 12.90 -15.03
CA SER A 1008 -17.02 14.15 -14.52
C SER A 1008 -18.53 14.10 -14.26
N GLU A 1009 -19.22 13.09 -14.78
CA GLU A 1009 -20.66 12.86 -14.58
C GLU A 1009 -20.93 11.78 -13.51
N GLY A 1010 -19.88 11.19 -12.92
CA GLY A 1010 -19.96 10.17 -11.88
C GLY A 1010 -20.05 8.73 -12.39
N PHE A 1011 -19.94 8.49 -13.70
CA PHE A 1011 -19.93 7.13 -14.24
C PHE A 1011 -18.58 6.48 -14.00
N THR A 1012 -18.57 5.33 -13.33
CA THR A 1012 -17.34 4.56 -13.11
C THR A 1012 -16.91 3.85 -14.40
N GLY A 1013 -15.66 4.05 -14.82
CA GLY A 1013 -15.05 3.36 -15.94
C GLY A 1013 -13.59 3.01 -15.66
N VAL A 1014 -12.87 2.52 -16.68
CA VAL A 1014 -11.42 2.27 -16.59
C VAL A 1014 -10.70 3.11 -17.63
N THR A 1015 -9.95 4.09 -17.16
CA THR A 1015 -9.14 4.97 -17.99
C THR A 1015 -7.85 4.28 -18.40
N LEU A 1016 -7.64 4.14 -19.72
CA LEU A 1016 -6.36 3.72 -20.29
C LEU A 1016 -5.54 4.95 -20.72
N ARG A 1017 -4.47 5.26 -19.97
CA ARG A 1017 -3.62 6.42 -20.26
C ARG A 1017 -2.64 6.14 -21.39
N LYS A 1018 -2.27 7.18 -22.16
CA LYS A 1018 -1.41 7.06 -23.36
C LYS A 1018 -0.03 6.45 -23.06
N ASP A 1019 0.54 6.77 -21.91
CA ASP A 1019 1.87 6.30 -21.50
C ASP A 1019 1.88 4.81 -21.12
N GLY A 1020 0.71 4.18 -20.94
CA GLY A 1020 0.62 2.80 -20.48
C GLY A 1020 1.30 1.76 -21.40
N ARG A 1021 1.44 2.06 -22.69
CA ARG A 1021 2.19 1.19 -23.62
C ARG A 1021 3.68 1.17 -23.32
N HIS A 1022 4.27 2.34 -23.09
CA HIS A 1022 5.69 2.47 -22.77
C HIS A 1022 6.03 1.74 -21.46
N GLU A 1023 5.19 1.92 -20.44
CA GLU A 1023 5.37 1.25 -19.13
C GLU A 1023 5.26 -0.28 -19.24
N ALA A 1024 4.30 -0.78 -20.03
CA ALA A 1024 4.19 -2.21 -20.35
C ALA A 1024 5.42 -2.73 -21.12
N GLU A 1025 5.90 -1.95 -22.10
CA GLU A 1025 7.06 -2.23 -22.92
C GLU A 1025 8.37 -2.35 -22.12
N GLU A 1026 8.54 -1.51 -21.08
CA GLU A 1026 9.70 -1.50 -20.17
C GLU A 1026 9.65 -2.68 -19.20
N LEU A 1027 8.48 -2.92 -18.59
CA LEU A 1027 8.28 -4.05 -17.68
C LEU A 1027 8.54 -5.39 -18.40
N LEU A 1028 8.06 -5.55 -19.63
CA LEU A 1028 8.32 -6.75 -20.42
C LEU A 1028 9.82 -6.96 -20.67
N GLY A 1029 10.56 -5.90 -21.01
CA GLY A 1029 12.01 -5.97 -21.20
C GLY A 1029 12.74 -6.53 -19.97
N SER A 1030 12.45 -5.96 -18.79
CA SER A 1030 13.02 -6.46 -17.53
C SER A 1030 12.57 -7.88 -17.19
N HIS A 1031 11.29 -8.23 -17.44
CA HIS A 1031 10.73 -9.54 -17.18
C HIS A 1031 11.42 -10.64 -18.01
N PHE A 1032 11.60 -10.40 -19.32
CA PHE A 1032 12.29 -11.33 -20.21
C PHE A 1032 13.77 -11.47 -19.88
N GLN A 1033 14.41 -10.39 -19.44
CA GLN A 1033 15.80 -10.47 -18.98
C GLN A 1033 15.95 -11.40 -17.77
N ILE A 1034 15.08 -11.25 -16.75
CA ILE A 1034 15.08 -12.10 -15.56
C ILE A 1034 14.76 -13.55 -15.94
N MET A 1035 13.72 -13.77 -16.74
CA MET A 1035 13.35 -15.10 -17.20
C MET A 1035 14.47 -15.75 -18.01
N GLY A 1036 15.04 -15.03 -18.97
CA GLY A 1036 16.10 -15.52 -19.85
C GLY A 1036 17.35 -15.98 -19.08
N SER A 1037 17.70 -15.28 -18.00
CA SER A 1037 18.79 -15.69 -17.11
C SER A 1037 18.57 -17.04 -16.42
N SER A 1038 17.30 -17.45 -16.24
CA SER A 1038 16.93 -18.71 -15.61
C SER A 1038 16.79 -19.84 -16.62
N ILE A 1039 16.16 -19.60 -17.78
CA ILE A 1039 15.69 -20.68 -18.66
C ILE A 1039 16.54 -20.93 -19.91
N LEU A 1040 17.33 -19.94 -20.35
CA LEU A 1040 18.05 -20.05 -21.62
C LEU A 1040 19.26 -20.98 -21.53
N PRO A 1041 19.69 -21.61 -22.65
CA PRO A 1041 20.95 -22.32 -22.72
C PRO A 1041 22.14 -21.40 -22.44
N LEU A 1042 23.23 -21.98 -21.92
CA LEU A 1042 24.46 -21.23 -21.57
C LEU A 1042 25.02 -20.43 -22.77
N GLN A 1043 24.94 -20.98 -23.97
CA GLN A 1043 25.39 -20.31 -25.20
C GLN A 1043 24.65 -18.99 -25.48
N GLU A 1044 23.33 -18.96 -25.27
CA GLU A 1044 22.53 -17.73 -25.45
C GLU A 1044 22.86 -16.71 -24.36
N LYS A 1045 23.07 -17.16 -23.11
CA LYS A 1045 23.49 -16.30 -22.01
C LYS A 1045 24.85 -15.64 -22.29
N ILE A 1046 25.81 -16.39 -22.83
CA ILE A 1046 27.14 -15.87 -23.21
C ILE A 1046 27.01 -14.86 -24.34
N ARG A 1047 26.23 -15.13 -25.39
CA ARG A 1047 26.02 -14.19 -26.50
C ARG A 1047 25.36 -12.88 -26.04
N TYR A 1048 24.35 -12.99 -25.18
CA TYR A 1048 23.71 -11.82 -24.56
C TYR A 1048 24.68 -11.03 -23.70
N GLY A 1049 25.46 -11.71 -22.86
CA GLY A 1049 26.48 -11.10 -22.02
C GLY A 1049 27.55 -10.39 -22.84
N PHE A 1050 28.03 -11.01 -23.91
CA PHE A 1050 29.00 -10.43 -24.83
C PHE A 1050 28.42 -9.21 -25.56
N SER A 1051 27.20 -9.28 -26.10
CA SER A 1051 26.57 -8.13 -26.75
C SER A 1051 26.32 -6.96 -25.78
N THR A 1052 25.91 -7.26 -24.55
CA THR A 1052 25.77 -6.24 -23.50
C THR A 1052 27.13 -5.62 -23.16
N PHE A 1053 28.19 -6.43 -23.12
CA PHE A 1053 29.57 -5.97 -22.94
C PHE A 1053 30.04 -5.11 -24.12
N THR A 1054 29.81 -5.54 -25.36
CA THR A 1054 30.15 -4.80 -26.58
C THR A 1054 29.43 -3.46 -26.62
N LYS A 1055 28.13 -3.41 -26.35
CA LYS A 1055 27.39 -2.14 -26.29
C LYS A 1055 27.91 -1.21 -25.20
N LYS A 1056 28.27 -1.77 -24.04
CA LYS A 1056 28.71 -0.98 -22.88
C LYS A 1056 30.17 -0.50 -23.02
N PHE A 1057 31.05 -1.25 -23.68
CA PHE A 1057 32.50 -1.01 -23.66
C PHE A 1057 33.20 -0.90 -25.02
N LEU A 1058 32.67 -1.50 -26.10
CA LEU A 1058 33.34 -1.53 -27.41
C LEU A 1058 32.66 -0.62 -28.45
N ASN A 1059 31.33 -0.63 -28.53
CA ASN A 1059 30.56 0.15 -29.50
C ASN A 1059 29.18 0.52 -28.95
N GLN A 1060 29.02 1.76 -28.46
CA GLN A 1060 27.77 2.25 -27.88
C GLN A 1060 26.58 2.32 -28.85
N SER A 1061 26.86 2.33 -30.16
CA SER A 1061 25.83 2.32 -31.21
C SER A 1061 25.33 0.92 -31.57
N SER A 1062 25.97 -0.15 -31.07
CA SER A 1062 25.57 -1.52 -31.36
C SER A 1062 24.24 -1.89 -30.66
N GLU A 1063 23.37 -2.61 -31.36
CA GLU A 1063 22.13 -3.13 -30.79
C GLU A 1063 22.40 -4.25 -29.78
N ILE A 1064 21.59 -4.32 -28.71
CA ILE A 1064 21.66 -5.43 -27.76
C ILE A 1064 21.06 -6.66 -28.45
N TYR A 1065 21.85 -7.73 -28.53
CA TYR A 1065 21.40 -9.03 -28.99
C TYR A 1065 20.21 -9.47 -28.15
N VAL A 1066 19.06 -9.72 -28.77
CA VAL A 1066 17.91 -10.33 -28.10
C VAL A 1066 18.11 -11.84 -28.12
N PRO A 1067 18.16 -12.53 -26.96
CA PRO A 1067 18.36 -13.97 -26.91
C PRO A 1067 17.28 -14.73 -27.66
N ASN A 1068 17.64 -15.82 -28.32
CA ASN A 1068 16.66 -16.67 -28.99
C ASN A 1068 15.94 -17.56 -27.97
N PHE A 1069 14.77 -17.12 -27.52
CA PHE A 1069 13.91 -17.88 -26.62
C PHE A 1069 13.36 -19.17 -27.24
N GLY A 1070 13.31 -19.28 -28.57
CA GLY A 1070 12.92 -20.48 -29.31
C GLY A 1070 13.78 -21.72 -29.01
N LYS A 1071 15.00 -21.51 -28.50
CA LYS A 1071 15.86 -22.62 -28.02
C LYS A 1071 15.40 -23.24 -26.70
N ALA A 1072 14.57 -22.54 -25.93
CA ALA A 1072 14.09 -22.98 -24.61
C ALA A 1072 12.57 -23.17 -24.56
N ILE A 1073 11.83 -22.51 -25.44
CA ILE A 1073 10.37 -22.48 -25.52
C ILE A 1073 9.99 -22.75 -26.98
N GLN A 1074 9.06 -23.68 -27.22
CA GLN A 1074 8.59 -24.02 -28.56
C GLN A 1074 7.30 -23.28 -28.92
N HIS A 1075 6.48 -22.94 -27.92
CA HIS A 1075 5.14 -22.37 -28.13
C HIS A 1075 4.87 -21.19 -27.19
N TYR A 1076 4.10 -20.22 -27.65
CA TYR A 1076 3.86 -18.95 -26.95
C TYR A 1076 2.36 -18.66 -26.84
N CYS A 1077 1.88 -18.36 -25.62
CA CYS A 1077 0.62 -17.68 -25.38
C CYS A 1077 0.92 -16.26 -24.90
N LEU A 1078 0.36 -15.27 -25.59
CA LEU A 1078 0.65 -13.85 -25.42
C LEU A 1078 -0.59 -13.09 -24.92
N PRO A 1079 -0.44 -11.95 -24.22
CA PRO A 1079 -1.57 -11.17 -23.73
C PRO A 1079 -2.58 -10.78 -24.83
N VAL A 1080 -3.76 -11.43 -24.81
CA VAL A 1080 -4.86 -11.16 -25.73
C VAL A 1080 -5.60 -9.90 -25.30
N SER A 1081 -5.20 -8.76 -25.87
CA SER A 1081 -5.81 -7.45 -25.60
C SER A 1081 -6.25 -6.77 -26.90
N ARG A 1082 -5.30 -6.37 -27.75
CA ARG A 1082 -5.53 -5.84 -29.10
C ARG A 1082 -4.48 -6.38 -30.04
N LYS A 1083 -4.80 -6.43 -31.34
CA LYS A 1083 -3.86 -6.89 -32.38
C LYS A 1083 -2.54 -6.13 -32.33
N SER A 1084 -2.60 -4.80 -32.14
CA SER A 1084 -1.38 -3.98 -32.03
C SER A 1084 -0.46 -4.49 -30.93
N ILE A 1085 -0.99 -4.74 -29.72
CA ILE A 1085 -0.21 -5.16 -28.55
C ILE A 1085 0.43 -6.53 -28.78
N ILE A 1086 -0.29 -7.47 -29.39
CA ILE A 1086 0.25 -8.80 -29.72
C ILE A 1086 1.44 -8.67 -30.68
N MET A 1087 1.32 -7.87 -31.74
CA MET A 1087 2.41 -7.63 -32.71
C MET A 1087 3.58 -6.85 -32.07
N GLU A 1088 3.26 -5.89 -31.19
CA GLU A 1088 4.16 -5.00 -30.41
C GLU A 1088 4.98 -5.81 -29.37
N ILE A 1089 4.47 -6.98 -28.92
CA ILE A 1089 5.19 -8.00 -28.13
C ILE A 1089 6.00 -8.95 -29.02
N GLY A 1090 5.38 -9.52 -30.07
CA GLY A 1090 6.05 -10.49 -30.94
C GLY A 1090 7.26 -9.92 -31.67
N LYS A 1091 7.19 -8.65 -32.11
CA LYS A 1091 8.33 -7.93 -32.67
C LYS A 1091 9.50 -7.83 -31.69
N LYS A 1092 9.23 -7.57 -30.40
CA LYS A 1092 10.29 -7.50 -29.37
C LYS A 1092 10.94 -8.86 -29.12
N LEU A 1093 10.14 -9.91 -29.14
CA LEU A 1093 10.62 -11.29 -28.95
C LEU A 1093 11.18 -11.92 -30.23
N LYS A 1094 11.12 -11.21 -31.36
CA LYS A 1094 11.48 -11.70 -32.70
C LYS A 1094 10.72 -12.98 -33.07
N LEU A 1095 9.44 -13.04 -32.68
CA LEU A 1095 8.55 -14.15 -33.02
C LEU A 1095 8.09 -14.03 -34.47
N LYS A 1096 7.94 -15.18 -35.13
CA LYS A 1096 7.28 -15.33 -36.42
C LYS A 1096 5.77 -15.17 -36.28
N GLU A 1097 5.07 -14.90 -37.38
CA GLU A 1097 3.60 -14.79 -37.37
C GLU A 1097 2.93 -16.10 -36.91
N GLU A 1098 3.45 -17.25 -37.34
CA GLU A 1098 3.01 -18.59 -36.91
C GLU A 1098 3.06 -18.77 -35.38
N GLU A 1099 4.03 -18.15 -34.70
CA GLU A 1099 4.21 -18.23 -33.24
C GLU A 1099 3.25 -17.28 -32.49
N MET A 1100 2.76 -16.22 -33.14
CA MET A 1100 1.77 -15.29 -32.59
C MET A 1100 0.33 -15.69 -32.93
N GLU A 1101 0.15 -16.64 -33.84
CA GLU A 1101 -1.14 -16.98 -34.41
C GLU A 1101 -2.18 -17.38 -33.37
N ALA A 1102 -1.80 -18.17 -32.36
CA ALA A 1102 -2.71 -18.57 -31.30
C ALA A 1102 -3.35 -17.36 -30.59
N ALA A 1103 -2.55 -16.34 -30.29
CA ALA A 1103 -3.01 -15.09 -29.68
C ALA A 1103 -3.92 -14.29 -30.62
N LEU A 1104 -3.51 -14.16 -31.90
CA LEU A 1104 -4.26 -13.42 -32.92
C LEU A 1104 -5.61 -14.07 -33.23
N MET A 1105 -5.65 -15.40 -33.36
CA MET A 1105 -6.88 -16.13 -33.66
C MET A 1105 -7.80 -16.15 -32.44
N THR A 1106 -7.26 -16.29 -31.22
CA THR A 1106 -8.06 -16.15 -29.99
C THR A 1106 -8.72 -14.78 -29.92
N LEU A 1107 -7.95 -13.71 -30.15
CA LEU A 1107 -8.49 -12.34 -30.22
C LEU A 1107 -9.57 -12.22 -31.30
N HIS A 1108 -9.32 -12.78 -32.48
CA HIS A 1108 -10.25 -12.70 -33.60
C HIS A 1108 -11.57 -13.43 -33.30
N ARG A 1109 -11.51 -14.67 -32.82
CA ARG A 1109 -12.69 -15.54 -32.60
C ARG A 1109 -13.49 -15.15 -31.36
N PHE A 1110 -12.80 -14.87 -30.26
CA PHE A 1110 -13.42 -14.73 -28.94
C PHE A 1110 -13.29 -13.32 -28.33
N GLY A 1111 -12.41 -12.47 -28.87
CA GLY A 1111 -12.09 -11.17 -28.28
C GLY A 1111 -11.17 -11.28 -27.07
N SER A 1112 -11.04 -10.21 -26.28
CA SER A 1112 -10.27 -10.25 -25.04
C SER A 1112 -11.12 -10.79 -23.89
N GLN A 1113 -10.77 -11.96 -23.39
CA GLN A 1113 -11.51 -12.65 -22.31
C GLN A 1113 -10.83 -12.47 -20.95
N SER A 1114 -10.10 -11.36 -20.79
CA SER A 1114 -9.35 -11.04 -19.58
C SER A 1114 -8.39 -12.18 -19.19
N SER A 1115 -8.42 -12.60 -17.92
CA SER A 1115 -7.57 -13.62 -17.32
C SER A 1115 -7.69 -15.01 -17.97
N SER A 1116 -8.80 -15.32 -18.65
CA SER A 1116 -9.04 -16.64 -19.24
C SER A 1116 -8.39 -16.83 -20.62
N SER A 1117 -8.01 -15.74 -21.30
CA SER A 1117 -7.55 -15.77 -22.71
C SER A 1117 -6.36 -16.70 -22.97
N LEU A 1118 -5.39 -16.76 -22.04
CA LEU A 1118 -4.19 -17.62 -22.13
C LEU A 1118 -4.53 -19.10 -22.29
N TRP A 1119 -5.70 -19.52 -21.80
CA TRP A 1119 -6.16 -20.89 -21.92
C TRP A 1119 -6.79 -21.17 -23.28
N TYR A 1120 -7.46 -20.20 -23.90
CA TYR A 1120 -8.01 -20.34 -25.25
C TYR A 1120 -6.89 -20.45 -26.28
N GLU A 1121 -5.79 -19.72 -26.09
CA GLU A 1121 -4.58 -19.84 -26.90
C GLU A 1121 -3.93 -21.22 -26.78
N LEU A 1122 -3.80 -21.73 -25.56
CA LEU A 1122 -3.28 -23.09 -25.34
C LEU A 1122 -4.17 -24.13 -26.03
N ALA A 1123 -5.49 -23.99 -25.90
CA ALA A 1123 -6.45 -24.86 -26.56
C ALA A 1123 -6.41 -24.77 -28.08
N TYR A 1124 -6.10 -23.59 -28.65
CA TYR A 1124 -5.90 -23.42 -30.09
C TYR A 1124 -4.72 -24.28 -30.57
N MET A 1125 -3.59 -24.19 -29.88
CA MET A 1125 -2.38 -24.95 -30.22
C MET A 1125 -2.57 -26.47 -30.03
N GLU A 1126 -3.29 -26.87 -28.97
CA GLU A 1126 -3.73 -28.26 -28.79
C GLU A 1126 -4.62 -28.70 -29.97
N ALA A 1127 -5.58 -27.87 -30.38
CA ALA A 1127 -6.53 -28.20 -31.44
C ALA A 1127 -5.87 -28.32 -32.82
N LYS A 1128 -4.81 -27.54 -33.09
CA LYS A 1128 -3.97 -27.68 -34.29
C LYS A 1128 -2.97 -28.83 -34.22
N GLY A 1129 -2.85 -29.52 -33.08
CA GLY A 1129 -1.85 -30.57 -32.88
C GLY A 1129 -0.41 -30.06 -32.93
N ARG A 1130 -0.17 -28.77 -32.64
CA ARG A 1130 1.18 -28.16 -32.68
C ARG A 1130 2.05 -28.59 -31.50
N VAL A 1131 1.43 -28.80 -30.34
CA VAL A 1131 2.16 -29.12 -29.11
C VAL A 1131 2.43 -30.61 -29.03
N LYS A 1132 3.71 -30.99 -29.11
CA LYS A 1132 4.18 -32.38 -29.01
C LYS A 1132 4.64 -32.70 -27.59
N GLU A 1133 4.74 -33.99 -27.26
CA GLU A 1133 5.35 -34.42 -26.00
C GLU A 1133 6.79 -33.89 -25.88
N GLY A 1134 7.14 -33.34 -24.71
CA GLY A 1134 8.43 -32.70 -24.44
C GLY A 1134 8.49 -31.21 -24.79
N ASP A 1135 7.56 -30.70 -25.60
CA ASP A 1135 7.54 -29.28 -25.96
C ASP A 1135 7.24 -28.39 -24.76
N ARG A 1136 7.85 -27.20 -24.75
CA ARG A 1136 7.62 -26.18 -23.73
C ARG A 1136 6.75 -25.04 -24.25
N VAL A 1137 5.74 -24.70 -23.45
CA VAL A 1137 4.80 -23.61 -23.72
C VAL A 1137 4.99 -22.50 -22.70
N LEU A 1138 5.25 -21.27 -23.16
CA LEU A 1138 5.26 -20.06 -22.33
C LEU A 1138 3.86 -19.42 -22.35
N GLN A 1139 3.26 -19.22 -21.18
CA GLN A 1139 2.09 -18.35 -21.03
C GLN A 1139 2.51 -17.04 -20.35
N LEU A 1140 2.21 -15.92 -21.01
CA LEU A 1140 2.57 -14.57 -20.56
C LEU A 1140 1.32 -13.75 -20.22
N GLY A 1141 1.03 -13.54 -18.94
CA GLY A 1141 -0.09 -12.70 -18.49
C GLY A 1141 0.34 -11.29 -18.12
N MET A 1142 -0.43 -10.29 -18.56
CA MET A 1142 -0.24 -8.87 -18.19
C MET A 1142 -1.50 -8.27 -17.55
N GLY A 1143 -1.35 -7.48 -16.48
CA GLY A 1143 -2.47 -6.84 -15.77
C GLY A 1143 -2.15 -5.41 -15.33
N SER A 1144 -3.11 -4.68 -14.74
CA SER A 1144 -2.98 -3.26 -14.36
C SER A 1144 -1.95 -2.99 -13.25
N GLY A 1145 -1.41 -1.76 -13.23
CA GLY A 1145 -0.29 -1.35 -12.38
C GLY A 1145 1.02 -2.04 -12.78
N PRO A 1146 1.37 -2.00 -14.07
CA PRO A 1146 1.53 -3.16 -14.93
C PRO A 1146 2.17 -4.33 -14.20
N LYS A 1147 1.51 -5.49 -14.24
CA LYS A 1147 2.04 -6.73 -13.68
C LYS A 1147 2.32 -7.68 -14.82
N CYS A 1148 3.41 -8.42 -14.75
CA CYS A 1148 3.78 -9.41 -15.74
C CYS A 1148 4.03 -10.74 -15.04
N SER A 1149 3.36 -11.80 -15.50
CA SER A 1149 3.49 -13.14 -14.95
C SER A 1149 3.72 -14.15 -16.06
N SER A 1150 4.81 -14.91 -15.97
CA SER A 1150 5.13 -15.98 -16.92
C SER A 1150 4.97 -17.35 -16.27
N LEU A 1151 4.36 -18.28 -17.00
CA LEU A 1151 4.31 -19.70 -16.68
C LEU A 1151 4.96 -20.49 -17.80
N ILE A 1152 5.81 -21.46 -17.47
CA ILE A 1152 6.38 -22.38 -18.45
C ILE A 1152 5.88 -23.78 -18.14
N TRP A 1153 5.20 -24.35 -19.12
CA TRP A 1153 4.67 -25.70 -19.09
C TRP A 1153 5.49 -26.59 -20.00
N GLU A 1154 5.65 -27.86 -19.64
CA GLU A 1154 6.17 -28.92 -20.51
C GLU A 1154 5.06 -29.91 -20.78
N CYS A 1155 4.87 -30.27 -22.05
CA CYS A 1155 3.89 -31.25 -22.48
C CYS A 1155 4.36 -32.66 -22.07
N ASN A 1156 3.60 -33.36 -21.23
CA ASN A 1156 4.01 -34.66 -20.69
C ASN A 1156 3.60 -35.84 -21.58
N ARG A 1157 2.67 -35.62 -22.52
CA ARG A 1157 2.13 -36.66 -23.39
C ARG A 1157 1.56 -36.05 -24.67
N PRO A 1158 1.41 -36.82 -25.76
CA PRO A 1158 0.75 -36.35 -26.96
C PRO A 1158 -0.71 -35.97 -26.69
N ILE A 1159 -1.17 -34.87 -27.28
CA ILE A 1159 -2.56 -34.40 -27.20
C ILE A 1159 -3.30 -34.85 -28.47
N ILE A 1160 -3.77 -36.10 -28.47
CA ILE A 1160 -4.40 -36.74 -29.64
C ILE A 1160 -5.92 -36.80 -29.39
N ASN A 1161 -6.72 -36.39 -30.38
CA ASN A 1161 -8.20 -36.42 -30.37
C ASN A 1161 -8.91 -35.62 -29.25
N GLU A 1162 -8.18 -34.90 -28.40
CA GLU A 1162 -8.76 -33.99 -27.39
C GLU A 1162 -9.12 -32.61 -27.97
N ALA A 1163 -8.60 -32.31 -29.16
CA ALA A 1163 -8.94 -31.12 -29.97
C ALA A 1163 -10.46 -30.96 -30.20
N HIS A 1164 -11.18 -32.07 -30.39
CA HIS A 1164 -12.62 -32.11 -30.65
C HIS A 1164 -13.49 -31.83 -29.42
N LYS A 1165 -12.88 -31.57 -28.26
CA LYS A 1165 -13.60 -31.31 -26.99
C LYS A 1165 -13.29 -29.93 -26.41
N GLY A 1166 -12.51 -29.11 -27.12
CA GLY A 1166 -12.11 -27.77 -26.69
C GLY A 1166 -13.00 -26.67 -27.28
N PRO A 1167 -12.73 -25.40 -26.93
CA PRO A 1167 -13.50 -24.26 -27.44
C PRO A 1167 -13.38 -24.06 -28.96
N TRP A 1168 -12.39 -24.71 -29.58
CA TRP A 1168 -12.12 -24.64 -31.00
C TRP A 1168 -12.69 -25.82 -31.80
N ALA A 1169 -13.28 -26.82 -31.15
CA ALA A 1169 -13.66 -28.10 -31.76
C ALA A 1169 -14.44 -27.94 -33.07
N ASP A 1170 -15.42 -27.03 -33.08
CA ASP A 1170 -16.35 -26.87 -34.19
C ASP A 1170 -15.84 -25.93 -35.29
N CYS A 1171 -14.77 -25.17 -35.04
CA CYS A 1171 -14.34 -24.11 -35.94
C CYS A 1171 -12.84 -24.11 -36.27
N ILE A 1172 -12.03 -24.98 -35.65
CA ILE A 1172 -10.56 -24.94 -35.80
C ILE A 1172 -10.09 -25.07 -37.26
N HIS A 1173 -10.87 -25.78 -38.08
CA HIS A 1173 -10.61 -25.97 -39.51
C HIS A 1173 -10.78 -24.68 -40.34
N SER A 1174 -11.50 -23.69 -39.81
CA SER A 1174 -11.73 -22.38 -40.46
C SER A 1174 -10.64 -21.34 -40.17
N TYR A 1175 -9.62 -21.68 -39.37
CA TYR A 1175 -8.53 -20.79 -38.98
C TYR A 1175 -7.20 -21.23 -39.60
N PRO A 1176 -6.22 -20.30 -39.81
CA PRO A 1176 -4.93 -20.58 -40.46
C PRO A 1176 -4.08 -21.69 -39.80
N VAL A 1177 -2.98 -22.09 -40.44
CA VAL A 1177 -2.01 -23.10 -39.97
C VAL A 1177 -0.63 -22.47 -39.87
#